data_AF-A0A2T3JC11-F1
#
_entry.id   AF-A0A2T3JC11-F1
#
_cell.length_a   1.000
_cell.length_b   1.000
_cell.length_c   1.000
_cell.angle_alpha   90.00
_cell.angle_beta   90.00
_cell.angle_gamma   90.00
#
_symmetry.space_group_name_H-M   'P 1'
#
loop_
_entity.id
_entity.type
_entity.pdbx_description
1 polymer ?
#
loop_
_entity_poly.entity_id
_entity_poly.type
_entity_poly.pdbx_seq_one_letter_code
_entity_poly.pdbx_strand_id
1 'polypeptide(L)'
;MRKINKITIAIFSTVLSGYVCASDTSQISSVAPFVSAGLCDEFNVYPEWTRGDHAGTGDIMVNKNIAYSAVYWTQSVPGSDSSWKLHLNCDGSDPGTAAVLSLPNPMDPVRLEVAGWPNDFVVASPSLIAPTTITVATSATEELADVNKLTAKFVSIIEVATQAGSSSVIISSDVLDKATPDKGQSLGVIAVKEALLKAVDTTASKIDIDKINALSNDLKGWAQAHNLILTTLAPEASFGWSFSIGDFAFDTHSGRQSVWNAASSATADLLNTLDIYKAESLTKADFISFTKSTTTAALSSDQWHNALEYIKQVTDYVKIPAMLANIPTEQAANYFMGKTTRDQQIRKAAQSNVFAILFDNDSADLTSKIEAYQGAKVPLYYVGEELEKGSLTRIEALNTALTNAADVMDNEAFLYETPQSQWVPSTVYKWNDFLDGLNAMHNIGVAGNKFWLLTDEADDATNIIYAKVAIAAFLAQSMQETIRYNACDENNWSEIKYGAPADYPMSASCGQLGQKYADYGVNPVSGLDYAYSCPRDNKMEVSALTHAKWYGAPAPVFAAPDAVLEEQGLLVNGHVGRWTNNGHCNVVPDKIDTSKQVWERDECKIYVGQKAGTFLWDGSSQESVEGCGWWGRGVIQTTGRQNFGTLNHYLGRSHVDPATIGQTIDGVTVEAPPVNPLYSDLDFCSNPGLICSSEKNKEIKWIAGLFYWVTSVQAYSNEGGDYADWNYYNELKKYVNSGLTGTEFIDDVSGIVNRGCPDSTCSTGDVHNIKERQANFKLVLQKLGLNPQ
;
A
#
# COMPACT_ATOMS: atom_id res chain seq x y z
N MET A 1 -30.98 -41.76 -31.59
CA MET A 1 -32.28 -42.50 -31.65
C MET A 1 -33.14 -41.95 -30.52
N ARG A 2 -34.31 -41.31 -30.64
CA ARG A 2 -35.42 -41.28 -31.61
C ARG A 2 -35.98 -39.85 -31.71
N LYS A 3 -36.48 -39.46 -32.89
CA LYS A 3 -37.41 -38.33 -33.13
C LYS A 3 -38.86 -38.80 -32.87
N ILE A 4 -39.75 -37.98 -32.30
CA ILE A 4 -41.20 -37.78 -32.61
C ILE A 4 -41.63 -36.43 -31.95
N ASN A 5 -41.89 -35.32 -32.65
CA ASN A 5 -43.09 -34.84 -33.40
C ASN A 5 -44.24 -34.19 -32.58
N LYS A 6 -44.29 -32.85 -32.65
CA LYS A 6 -45.42 -31.88 -32.86
C LYS A 6 -46.88 -32.40 -32.90
N ILE A 7 -47.83 -31.73 -32.20
CA ILE A 7 -49.07 -31.04 -32.71
C ILE A 7 -50.19 -30.81 -31.65
N THR A 8 -50.61 -29.53 -31.54
CA THR A 8 -51.97 -28.96 -31.36
C THR A 8 -52.60 -28.62 -29.99
N ILE A 9 -53.05 -27.36 -30.00
CA ILE A 9 -53.80 -26.45 -29.11
C ILE A 9 -55.27 -26.86 -28.88
N ALA A 10 -55.81 -26.65 -27.66
CA ALA A 10 -57.08 -25.93 -27.41
C ALA A 10 -57.52 -25.85 -25.92
N ILE A 11 -57.60 -24.60 -25.43
CA ILE A 11 -58.68 -23.96 -24.63
C ILE A 11 -59.02 -24.54 -23.22
N PHE A 12 -58.74 -23.78 -22.15
CA PHE A 12 -59.75 -23.14 -21.27
C PHE A 12 -59.08 -22.27 -20.17
N SER A 13 -59.66 -21.08 -19.95
CA SER A 13 -59.42 -20.09 -18.90
C SER A 13 -59.44 -20.72 -17.47
N THR A 14 -58.79 -20.22 -16.42
CA THR A 14 -58.87 -18.87 -15.81
C THR A 14 -57.88 -18.78 -14.63
N VAL A 15 -57.25 -17.60 -14.49
CA VAL A 15 -56.82 -16.92 -13.24
C VAL A 15 -55.78 -17.64 -12.34
N LEU A 16 -54.52 -17.20 -12.45
CA LEU A 16 -53.68 -16.88 -11.29
C LEU A 16 -52.65 -15.82 -11.74
N SER A 17 -52.70 -14.62 -11.16
CA SER A 17 -51.71 -13.57 -11.36
C SER A 17 -50.35 -14.04 -10.85
N GLY A 18 -49.46 -14.39 -11.78
CA GLY A 18 -48.04 -14.53 -11.54
C GLY A 18 -47.31 -13.59 -12.50
N TYR A 19 -46.61 -12.61 -11.94
CA TYR A 19 -45.63 -11.81 -12.66
C TYR A 19 -44.55 -12.78 -13.20
N VAL A 20 -44.50 -12.92 -14.53
CA VAL A 20 -43.35 -13.51 -15.21
C VAL A 20 -42.35 -12.39 -15.42
N CYS A 21 -41.23 -12.45 -14.68
CA CYS A 21 -40.04 -11.69 -15.01
C CYS A 21 -39.57 -12.11 -16.40
N ALA A 22 -39.67 -11.19 -17.36
CA ALA A 22 -38.88 -11.27 -18.58
C ALA A 22 -37.41 -11.02 -18.19
N SER A 23 -36.56 -12.00 -18.49
CA SER A 23 -35.12 -11.85 -18.48
C SER A 23 -34.75 -11.06 -19.74
N ASP A 24 -34.62 -9.74 -19.59
CA ASP A 24 -33.98 -8.92 -20.59
C ASP A 24 -32.47 -8.94 -20.39
N THR A 25 -31.83 -9.31 -21.48
CA THR A 25 -30.42 -9.13 -21.87
C THR A 25 -29.64 -8.09 -21.06
N SER A 26 -28.46 -8.52 -20.62
CA SER A 26 -27.35 -7.69 -20.15
C SER A 26 -27.14 -6.45 -21.02
N GLN A 27 -27.71 -5.32 -20.61
CA GLN A 27 -27.16 -4.01 -20.99
C GLN A 27 -25.92 -3.81 -20.14
N ILE A 28 -24.77 -4.13 -20.74
CA ILE A 28 -23.50 -3.53 -20.32
C ILE A 28 -23.70 -2.03 -20.50
N SER A 29 -23.84 -1.31 -19.39
CA SER A 29 -23.81 0.15 -19.38
C SER A 29 -22.47 0.57 -19.96
N SER A 30 -22.46 1.00 -21.23
CA SER A 30 -21.28 1.57 -21.85
C SER A 30 -21.09 2.97 -21.26
N VAL A 31 -20.31 3.04 -20.18
CA VAL A 31 -19.79 4.31 -19.67
C VAL A 31 -18.95 4.93 -20.78
N ALA A 32 -19.28 6.17 -21.18
CA ALA A 32 -18.51 6.91 -22.18
C ALA A 32 -17.05 7.03 -21.71
N PRO A 33 -16.06 6.84 -22.60
CA PRO A 33 -14.66 6.84 -22.17
C PRO A 33 -14.23 8.23 -21.68
N PHE A 34 -13.62 8.27 -20.50
CA PHE A 34 -13.14 9.47 -19.82
C PHE A 34 -11.92 10.07 -20.54
N VAL A 35 -12.02 11.34 -20.94
CA VAL A 35 -10.87 12.16 -21.38
C VAL A 35 -10.89 13.47 -20.61
N SER A 36 -9.76 13.85 -20.01
CA SER A 36 -9.58 15.21 -19.51
C SER A 36 -9.32 16.14 -20.70
N ALA A 37 -9.93 17.32 -20.71
CA ALA A 37 -9.67 18.32 -21.77
C ALA A 37 -8.16 18.58 -21.86
N GLY A 38 -7.55 18.36 -23.02
CA GLY A 38 -6.09 18.29 -23.13
C GLY A 38 -5.53 18.14 -24.54
N LEU A 39 -4.25 17.72 -24.63
CA LEU A 39 -3.49 17.59 -25.88
C LEU A 39 -4.06 16.53 -26.85
N CYS A 40 -5.07 15.78 -26.43
CA CYS A 40 -5.66 14.67 -27.18
C CYS A 40 -7.06 14.95 -27.72
N ASP A 41 -7.59 16.17 -27.57
CA ASP A 41 -8.97 16.50 -27.92
C ASP A 41 -9.32 16.20 -29.40
N GLU A 42 -8.31 16.12 -30.27
CA GLU A 42 -8.47 15.81 -31.70
C GLU A 42 -8.46 14.32 -32.06
N PHE A 43 -8.14 13.43 -31.11
CA PHE A 43 -7.99 12.00 -31.36
C PHE A 43 -9.23 11.20 -30.97
N ASN A 44 -9.47 10.11 -31.71
CA ASN A 44 -10.50 9.13 -31.39
C ASN A 44 -10.23 8.46 -30.02
N VAL A 45 -11.27 8.27 -29.22
CA VAL A 45 -11.17 7.63 -27.90
C VAL A 45 -11.72 6.21 -27.99
N TYR A 46 -10.91 5.22 -27.63
CA TYR A 46 -11.36 3.82 -27.60
C TYR A 46 -12.59 3.65 -26.70
N PRO A 47 -13.66 2.94 -27.12
CA PRO A 47 -13.73 2.00 -28.25
C PRO A 47 -14.14 2.59 -29.61
N GLU A 48 -14.21 3.91 -29.75
CA GLU A 48 -14.59 4.58 -31.01
C GLU A 48 -13.41 4.58 -32.00
N TRP A 49 -13.22 3.45 -32.68
CA TRP A 49 -12.15 3.21 -33.64
C TRP A 49 -12.07 4.26 -34.77
N THR A 50 -10.84 4.60 -35.17
CA THR A 50 -10.60 5.50 -36.31
C THR A 50 -11.16 4.96 -37.63
N ARG A 51 -11.28 3.63 -37.78
CA ARG A 51 -11.75 2.96 -38.99
C ARG A 51 -12.82 1.89 -38.71
N GLY A 52 -13.84 2.24 -37.94
CA GLY A 52 -14.99 1.37 -37.68
C GLY A 52 -14.74 0.37 -36.56
N ASP A 53 -13.93 -0.67 -36.80
CA ASP A 53 -13.61 -1.72 -35.82
C ASP A 53 -12.10 -1.94 -35.62
N HIS A 54 -11.26 -1.05 -36.16
CA HIS A 54 -9.79 -1.17 -36.14
C HIS A 54 -9.09 0.19 -36.32
N ALA A 55 -7.77 0.19 -36.13
CA ALA A 55 -6.87 1.28 -36.48
C ALA A 55 -5.90 0.86 -37.58
N GLY A 56 -5.61 1.77 -38.52
CA GLY A 56 -4.58 1.58 -39.55
C GLY A 56 -3.22 2.14 -39.13
N THR A 57 -2.15 1.80 -39.86
CA THR A 57 -0.80 2.36 -39.61
C THR A 57 -0.83 3.89 -39.52
N GLY A 58 -0.31 4.43 -38.42
CA GLY A 58 -0.21 5.86 -38.15
C GLY A 58 -1.44 6.48 -37.49
N ASP A 59 -2.58 5.80 -37.47
CA ASP A 59 -3.78 6.28 -36.78
C ASP A 59 -3.48 6.45 -35.28
N ILE A 60 -4.03 7.51 -34.67
CA ILE A 60 -3.84 7.80 -33.24
C ILE A 60 -5.16 7.62 -32.51
N MET A 61 -5.11 6.90 -31.40
CA MET A 61 -6.24 6.68 -30.53
C MET A 61 -5.87 6.89 -29.06
N VAL A 62 -6.80 7.47 -28.32
CA VAL A 62 -6.71 7.67 -26.87
C VAL A 62 -7.28 6.46 -26.16
N ASN A 63 -6.55 5.95 -25.20
CA ASN A 63 -7.03 4.99 -24.23
C ASN A 63 -6.50 5.37 -22.84
N LYS A 64 -7.38 5.49 -21.85
CA LYS A 64 -7.05 5.85 -20.46
C LYS A 64 -6.15 7.10 -20.35
N ASN A 65 -6.55 8.20 -20.99
CA ASN A 65 -5.82 9.48 -21.00
C ASN A 65 -4.41 9.45 -21.64
N ILE A 66 -4.13 8.43 -22.45
CA ILE A 66 -2.87 8.27 -23.16
C ILE A 66 -3.19 8.04 -24.64
N ALA A 67 -2.54 8.82 -25.52
CA ALA A 67 -2.63 8.62 -26.96
C ALA A 67 -1.57 7.61 -27.43
N TYR A 68 -2.00 6.68 -28.28
CA TYR A 68 -1.17 5.68 -28.93
C TYR A 68 -1.32 5.78 -30.44
N SER A 69 -0.20 5.66 -31.15
CA SER A 69 -0.18 5.55 -32.61
C SER A 69 -0.05 4.09 -33.01
N ALA A 70 -0.93 3.62 -33.90
CA ALA A 70 -0.87 2.27 -34.45
C ALA A 70 0.37 2.11 -35.34
N VAL A 71 1.23 1.13 -35.04
CA VAL A 71 2.45 0.81 -35.80
C VAL A 71 2.09 0.11 -37.11
N TYR A 72 1.07 -0.74 -37.09
CA TYR A 72 0.47 -1.41 -38.24
C TYR A 72 -1.03 -1.61 -38.02
N TRP A 73 -1.74 -2.21 -38.97
CA TRP A 73 -3.16 -2.53 -38.81
C TRP A 73 -3.39 -3.33 -37.52
N THR A 74 -4.34 -2.88 -36.69
CA THR A 74 -4.63 -3.56 -35.43
C THR A 74 -6.08 -3.40 -35.00
N GLN A 75 -6.57 -4.43 -34.30
CA GLN A 75 -7.85 -4.46 -33.60
C GLN A 75 -7.66 -4.60 -32.09
N SER A 76 -6.42 -4.60 -31.60
CA SER A 76 -6.13 -4.68 -30.17
C SER A 76 -6.29 -3.33 -29.50
N VAL A 77 -6.70 -3.32 -28.24
CA VAL A 77 -6.96 -2.11 -27.45
C VAL A 77 -5.73 -1.18 -27.50
N PRO A 78 -5.88 0.15 -27.69
CA PRO A 78 -4.72 1.04 -27.79
C PRO A 78 -3.78 0.94 -26.58
N GLY A 79 -2.51 0.63 -26.86
CA GLY A 79 -1.47 0.42 -25.86
C GLY A 79 -1.42 -0.99 -25.24
N SER A 80 -2.24 -1.94 -25.68
CA SER A 80 -2.27 -3.29 -25.09
C SER A 80 -1.17 -4.22 -25.59
N ASP A 81 -0.54 -3.92 -26.73
CA ASP A 81 0.51 -4.76 -27.33
C ASP A 81 1.44 -3.95 -28.25
N SER A 82 2.37 -4.66 -28.90
CA SER A 82 3.39 -4.09 -29.79
C SER A 82 2.86 -3.52 -31.12
N SER A 83 1.56 -3.69 -31.42
CA SER A 83 0.94 -2.99 -32.55
C SER A 83 0.70 -1.51 -32.27
N TRP A 84 0.89 -1.07 -31.02
CA TRP A 84 0.77 0.31 -30.59
C TRP A 84 2.11 0.88 -30.15
N LYS A 85 2.33 2.16 -30.47
CA LYS A 85 3.44 2.94 -29.95
C LYS A 85 2.87 4.12 -29.16
N LEU A 86 3.35 4.30 -27.94
CA LEU A 86 3.03 5.48 -27.14
C LEU A 86 3.30 6.77 -27.94
N HIS A 87 2.28 7.63 -28.05
CA HIS A 87 2.36 8.92 -28.73
C HIS A 87 2.60 10.05 -27.71
N LEU A 88 1.66 10.27 -26.79
CA LEU A 88 1.77 11.25 -25.70
C LEU A 88 0.77 10.96 -24.57
N ASN A 89 1.01 11.52 -23.39
CA ASN A 89 0.00 11.58 -22.33
C ASN A 89 -0.84 12.85 -22.53
N CYS A 90 -2.17 12.73 -22.44
CA CYS A 90 -3.09 13.80 -22.84
C CYS A 90 -3.04 15.03 -21.93
N ASP A 91 -2.52 14.86 -20.72
CA ASP A 91 -2.29 15.92 -19.73
C ASP A 91 -0.93 16.65 -19.89
N GLY A 92 -0.11 16.25 -20.86
CA GLY A 92 1.21 16.84 -21.11
C GLY A 92 2.33 16.32 -20.21
N SER A 93 2.08 15.30 -19.37
CA SER A 93 3.17 14.58 -18.68
C SER A 93 4.09 13.85 -19.67
N ASP A 94 5.33 13.59 -19.24
CA ASP A 94 6.36 12.98 -20.09
C ASP A 94 5.89 11.60 -20.63
N PRO A 95 6.06 11.32 -21.93
CA PRO A 95 5.77 10.00 -22.46
C PRO A 95 6.55 8.90 -21.72
N GLY A 96 5.84 7.87 -21.25
CA GLY A 96 6.42 6.71 -20.56
C GLY A 96 6.39 6.82 -19.04
N THR A 97 5.88 7.94 -18.50
CA THR A 97 5.53 8.07 -17.08
C THR A 97 4.02 7.95 -16.89
N ALA A 98 3.59 7.77 -15.64
CA ALA A 98 2.18 7.81 -15.27
C ALA A 98 1.54 9.15 -15.67
N ALA A 99 0.37 9.09 -16.29
CA ALA A 99 -0.48 10.26 -16.48
C ALA A 99 -0.96 10.78 -15.12
N VAL A 100 -1.27 12.07 -15.03
CA VAL A 100 -1.84 12.73 -13.85
C VAL A 100 -3.08 11.99 -13.38
N LEU A 101 -4.03 11.72 -14.28
CA LEU A 101 -5.21 10.90 -13.99
C LEU A 101 -4.92 9.42 -14.25
N SER A 102 -4.23 8.77 -13.32
CA SER A 102 -3.95 7.33 -13.33
C SER A 102 -4.20 6.71 -11.95
N LEU A 103 -4.35 5.38 -11.92
CA LEU A 103 -4.53 4.63 -10.68
C LEU A 103 -3.33 4.90 -9.73
N PRO A 104 -3.57 5.45 -8.52
CA PRO A 104 -2.49 5.70 -7.59
C PRO A 104 -1.82 4.42 -7.12
N ASN A 105 -0.49 4.46 -7.10
CA ASN A 105 0.35 3.42 -6.50
C ASN A 105 1.37 4.10 -5.56
N PRO A 106 0.91 4.67 -4.44
CA PRO A 106 1.75 5.50 -3.59
C PRO A 106 2.81 4.66 -2.85
N MET A 107 4.00 5.23 -2.73
CA MET A 107 5.14 4.64 -2.00
C MET A 107 4.94 4.66 -0.48
N ASP A 108 4.14 5.61 0.02
CA ASP A 108 3.82 5.78 1.43
C ASP A 108 2.30 5.93 1.61
N PRO A 109 1.72 5.44 2.72
CA PRO A 109 0.30 5.61 2.99
C PRO A 109 -0.07 7.07 3.26
N VAL A 110 -1.35 7.40 3.04
CA VAL A 110 -1.90 8.71 3.43
C VAL A 110 -1.84 8.84 4.95
N ARG A 111 -1.42 10.02 5.43
CA ARG A 111 -1.46 10.31 6.87
C ARG A 111 -2.90 10.43 7.33
N LEU A 112 -3.24 9.71 8.40
CA LEU A 112 -4.60 9.64 8.95
C LEU A 112 -4.82 10.59 10.13
N GLU A 113 -3.94 11.57 10.28
CA GLU A 113 -4.03 12.61 11.29
C GLU A 113 -5.03 13.68 10.85
N VAL A 114 -6.04 13.93 11.68
CA VAL A 114 -7.06 14.97 11.47
C VAL A 114 -7.19 15.78 12.75
N ALA A 115 -7.13 17.10 12.64
CA ALA A 115 -7.23 17.98 13.81
C ALA A 115 -8.52 17.72 14.60
N GLY A 116 -8.38 17.54 15.92
CA GLY A 116 -9.48 17.21 16.84
C GLY A 116 -9.76 15.70 17.01
N TRP A 117 -9.08 14.83 16.25
CA TRP A 117 -9.24 13.37 16.33
C TRP A 117 -8.03 12.71 17.01
N PRO A 118 -8.24 11.58 17.72
CA PRO A 118 -7.16 10.85 18.36
C PRO A 118 -6.31 10.09 17.34
N ASN A 119 -5.14 9.60 17.78
CA ASN A 119 -4.26 8.76 16.97
C ASN A 119 -4.68 7.29 16.91
N ASP A 120 -5.84 6.95 17.44
CA ASP A 120 -6.47 5.64 17.33
C ASP A 120 -7.68 5.71 16.40
N PHE A 121 -7.98 4.62 15.69
CA PHE A 121 -9.16 4.53 14.83
C PHE A 121 -10.43 4.70 15.67
N VAL A 122 -11.28 5.64 15.28
CA VAL A 122 -12.53 5.93 16.01
C VAL A 122 -13.70 5.14 15.44
N VAL A 123 -14.43 4.45 16.30
CA VAL A 123 -15.73 3.87 15.96
C VAL A 123 -16.77 4.35 16.96
N ALA A 124 -17.89 4.89 16.48
CA ALA A 124 -18.96 5.38 17.34
C ALA A 124 -20.35 5.18 16.73
N SER A 125 -21.35 5.09 17.62
CA SER A 125 -22.77 5.24 17.34
C SER A 125 -23.29 6.55 17.96
N PRO A 126 -24.52 7.00 17.69
CA PRO A 126 -25.01 8.31 18.17
C PRO A 126 -24.93 8.52 19.69
N SER A 127 -25.06 7.46 20.49
CA SER A 127 -24.96 7.52 21.96
C SER A 127 -23.54 7.42 22.53
N LEU A 128 -22.55 7.02 21.73
CA LEU A 128 -21.17 6.83 22.17
C LEU A 128 -20.28 8.03 21.82
N ILE A 129 -19.22 8.22 22.60
CA ILE A 129 -18.36 9.41 22.50
C ILE A 129 -17.46 9.30 21.26
N ALA A 130 -17.61 10.25 20.34
CA ALA A 130 -16.66 10.59 19.28
C ALA A 130 -16.32 12.08 19.36
N PRO A 131 -15.24 12.55 18.71
CA PRO A 131 -15.06 13.96 18.42
C PRO A 131 -16.33 14.57 17.79
N THR A 132 -16.71 15.77 18.23
CA THR A 132 -17.97 16.39 17.81
C THR A 132 -17.96 16.67 16.30
N THR A 133 -19.01 16.22 15.62
CA THR A 133 -19.20 16.43 14.18
C THR A 133 -20.50 17.19 13.91
N ILE A 134 -20.48 18.09 12.94
CA ILE A 134 -21.66 18.85 12.48
C ILE A 134 -21.82 18.60 10.99
N THR A 135 -22.99 18.12 10.57
CA THR A 135 -23.30 17.97 9.14
C THR A 135 -24.10 19.18 8.64
N VAL A 136 -23.63 19.79 7.56
CA VAL A 136 -24.31 20.91 6.89
C VAL A 136 -24.62 20.53 5.45
N ALA A 137 -25.90 20.63 5.07
CA ALA A 137 -26.34 20.33 3.71
C ALA A 137 -26.21 21.56 2.81
N THR A 138 -25.57 21.38 1.66
CA THR A 138 -25.43 22.41 0.61
C THR A 138 -26.74 22.64 -0.15
N SER A 139 -26.71 23.51 -1.16
CA SER A 139 -27.80 23.63 -2.15
C SER A 139 -27.99 22.30 -2.88
N ALA A 140 -29.24 21.87 -3.03
CA ALA A 140 -29.52 20.75 -3.92
C ALA A 140 -29.22 21.14 -5.38
N THR A 141 -28.94 20.16 -6.23
CA THR A 141 -28.55 20.41 -7.63
C THR A 141 -29.54 21.29 -8.38
N GLU A 142 -30.83 21.04 -8.21
CA GLU A 142 -31.94 21.81 -8.80
C GLU A 142 -32.08 23.26 -8.25
N GLU A 143 -31.40 23.59 -7.16
CA GLU A 143 -31.44 24.92 -6.54
C GLU A 143 -30.28 25.82 -6.98
N LEU A 144 -29.24 25.27 -7.63
CA LEU A 144 -28.02 26.00 -7.98
C LEU A 144 -28.25 27.17 -8.96
N ALA A 145 -29.29 27.08 -9.79
CA ALA A 145 -29.67 28.13 -10.74
C ALA A 145 -30.43 29.30 -10.08
N ASP A 146 -30.97 29.11 -8.87
CA ASP A 146 -31.71 30.15 -8.14
C ASP A 146 -30.78 30.86 -7.15
N VAL A 147 -30.36 32.08 -7.51
CA VAL A 147 -29.44 32.89 -6.70
C VAL A 147 -29.95 33.13 -5.28
N ASN A 148 -31.26 33.23 -5.06
CA ASN A 148 -31.80 33.49 -3.72
C ASN A 148 -31.74 32.24 -2.84
N LYS A 149 -32.02 31.06 -3.42
CA LYS A 149 -31.83 29.78 -2.70
C LYS A 149 -30.36 29.51 -2.43
N LEU A 150 -29.50 29.79 -3.40
CA LEU A 150 -28.05 29.68 -3.24
C LEU A 150 -27.54 30.62 -2.13
N THR A 151 -28.00 31.88 -2.10
CA THR A 151 -27.71 32.82 -1.00
C THR A 151 -28.16 32.27 0.35
N ALA A 152 -29.39 31.75 0.45
CA ALA A 152 -29.90 31.18 1.70
C ALA A 152 -29.05 30.01 2.21
N LYS A 153 -28.53 29.18 1.30
CA LYS A 153 -27.62 28.08 1.65
C LYS A 153 -26.24 28.57 2.07
N PHE A 154 -25.70 29.60 1.42
CA PHE A 154 -24.48 30.27 1.90
C PHE A 154 -24.66 30.90 3.29
N VAL A 155 -25.81 31.49 3.58
CA VAL A 155 -26.14 31.98 4.93
C VAL A 155 -26.09 30.83 5.94
N SER A 156 -26.72 29.69 5.63
CA SER A 156 -26.74 28.53 6.54
C SER A 156 -25.34 28.00 6.87
N ILE A 157 -24.44 27.88 5.88
CA ILE A 157 -23.07 27.43 6.17
C ILE A 157 -22.25 28.47 6.92
N ILE A 158 -22.46 29.78 6.68
CA ILE A 158 -21.82 30.84 7.45
C ILE A 158 -22.23 30.77 8.93
N GLU A 159 -23.51 30.54 9.21
CA GLU A 159 -24.03 30.40 10.58
C GLU A 159 -23.43 29.16 11.27
N VAL A 160 -23.34 28.03 10.56
CA VAL A 160 -22.67 26.81 11.04
C VAL A 160 -21.20 27.07 11.32
N ALA A 161 -20.47 27.69 10.40
CA ALA A 161 -19.04 27.96 10.56
C ALA A 161 -18.78 28.85 11.80
N THR A 162 -19.61 29.87 12.01
CA THR A 162 -19.48 30.77 13.18
C THR A 162 -19.72 30.04 14.52
N GLN A 163 -20.43 28.92 14.51
CA GLN A 163 -20.79 28.14 15.70
C GLN A 163 -19.98 26.84 15.85
N ALA A 164 -19.20 26.43 14.84
CA ALA A 164 -18.54 25.13 14.81
C ALA A 164 -17.49 24.95 15.92
N GLY A 165 -16.80 26.02 16.31
CA GLY A 165 -15.68 25.93 17.25
C GLY A 165 -14.60 24.99 16.71
N SER A 166 -14.25 23.96 17.48
CA SER A 166 -13.32 22.88 17.07
C SER A 166 -14.04 21.63 16.57
N SER A 167 -15.36 21.69 16.32
CA SER A 167 -16.12 20.54 15.82
C SER A 167 -15.80 20.30 14.35
N SER A 168 -15.66 19.04 13.95
CA SER A 168 -15.46 18.73 12.54
C SER A 168 -16.74 18.96 11.73
N VAL A 169 -16.64 19.58 10.55
CA VAL A 169 -17.79 19.89 9.69
C VAL A 169 -17.84 18.96 8.48
N ILE A 170 -18.94 18.24 8.31
CA ILE A 170 -19.23 17.43 7.11
C ILE A 170 -20.12 18.24 6.18
N ILE A 171 -19.61 18.58 5.00
CA ILE A 171 -20.36 19.26 3.95
C ILE A 171 -21.10 18.18 3.13
N SER A 172 -22.41 18.08 3.34
CA SER A 172 -23.27 17.14 2.63
C SER A 172 -23.76 17.72 1.31
N SER A 173 -23.57 16.99 0.20
CA SER A 173 -23.95 17.46 -1.13
C SER A 173 -24.34 16.32 -2.07
N ASP A 174 -25.50 16.45 -2.71
CA ASP A 174 -25.87 15.64 -3.88
C ASP A 174 -25.24 16.18 -5.18
N VAL A 175 -24.76 17.43 -5.16
CA VAL A 175 -24.19 18.13 -6.31
C VAL A 175 -22.90 17.45 -6.77
N LEU A 176 -21.99 17.10 -5.86
CA LEU A 176 -20.73 16.46 -6.23
C LEU A 176 -20.95 15.06 -6.82
N ASP A 177 -21.81 14.25 -6.20
CA ASP A 177 -22.18 12.93 -6.73
C ASP A 177 -22.78 13.07 -8.15
N LYS A 178 -23.71 13.99 -8.37
CA LYS A 178 -24.34 14.24 -9.69
C LYS A 178 -23.42 14.89 -10.72
N ALA A 179 -22.40 15.63 -10.30
CA ALA A 179 -21.42 16.27 -11.17
C ALA A 179 -20.27 15.34 -11.56
N THR A 180 -20.06 14.23 -10.83
CA THR A 180 -18.98 13.26 -11.10
C THR A 180 -18.91 12.80 -12.57
N PRO A 181 -20.03 12.47 -13.25
CA PRO A 181 -19.97 11.97 -14.63
C PRO A 181 -19.45 12.97 -15.67
N ASP A 182 -19.66 14.28 -15.48
CA ASP A 182 -19.38 15.31 -16.49
C ASP A 182 -18.60 16.52 -15.95
N LYS A 183 -18.05 16.41 -14.75
CA LYS A 183 -17.36 17.48 -14.02
C LYS A 183 -18.22 18.73 -13.79
N GLY A 184 -19.54 18.57 -13.75
CA GLY A 184 -20.49 19.66 -13.55
C GLY A 184 -20.74 20.51 -14.79
N GLN A 185 -20.33 20.07 -15.99
CA GLN A 185 -20.60 20.80 -17.23
C GLN A 185 -22.10 21.01 -17.46
N SER A 186 -22.94 20.02 -17.14
CA SER A 186 -24.40 20.10 -17.22
C SER A 186 -25.03 21.11 -16.26
N LEU A 187 -24.34 21.48 -15.17
CA LEU A 187 -24.84 22.46 -14.21
C LEU A 187 -24.79 23.89 -14.76
N GLY A 188 -23.93 24.14 -15.76
CA GLY A 188 -23.77 25.45 -16.37
C GLY A 188 -23.25 26.51 -15.40
N VAL A 189 -23.76 27.73 -15.55
CA VAL A 189 -23.33 28.89 -14.75
C VAL A 189 -23.99 28.88 -13.38
N ILE A 190 -23.20 29.01 -12.32
CA ILE A 190 -23.67 29.14 -10.94
C ILE A 190 -23.29 30.55 -10.45
N ALA A 191 -24.26 31.33 -9.98
CA ALA A 191 -24.05 32.74 -9.59
C ALA A 191 -23.37 32.89 -8.20
N VAL A 192 -22.23 32.24 -8.01
CA VAL A 192 -21.50 32.10 -6.73
C VAL A 192 -21.16 33.45 -6.12
N LYS A 193 -20.53 34.35 -6.88
CA LYS A 193 -20.05 35.64 -6.35
C LYS A 193 -21.19 36.49 -5.82
N GLU A 194 -22.26 36.63 -6.62
CA GLU A 194 -23.43 37.41 -6.24
C GLU A 194 -24.09 36.81 -5.01
N ALA A 195 -24.29 35.49 -5.00
CA ALA A 195 -24.97 34.82 -3.90
C ALA A 195 -24.18 34.91 -2.58
N LEU A 196 -22.86 34.72 -2.64
CA LEU A 196 -21.99 34.77 -1.46
C LEU A 196 -21.84 36.21 -0.92
N LEU A 197 -21.71 37.22 -1.79
CA LEU A 197 -21.68 38.62 -1.34
C LEU A 197 -22.97 39.00 -0.60
N LYS A 198 -24.13 38.59 -1.12
CA LYS A 198 -25.42 38.78 -0.43
C LYS A 198 -25.49 38.05 0.91
N ALA A 199 -24.95 36.83 1.00
CA ALA A 199 -24.94 36.07 2.24
C ALA A 199 -24.02 36.70 3.29
N VAL A 200 -22.85 37.19 2.88
CA VAL A 200 -21.91 37.92 3.75
C VAL A 200 -22.54 39.21 4.28
N ASP A 201 -23.23 39.97 3.43
CA ASP A 201 -23.96 41.17 3.85
C ASP A 201 -25.10 40.84 4.82
N THR A 202 -25.90 39.81 4.52
CA THR A 202 -27.03 39.36 5.35
C THR A 202 -26.59 38.94 6.76
N THR A 203 -25.42 38.30 6.87
CA THR A 203 -24.89 37.76 8.13
C THR A 203 -23.92 38.70 8.84
N ALA A 204 -23.55 39.84 8.21
CA ALA A 204 -22.48 40.72 8.66
C ALA A 204 -21.14 39.99 8.90
N SER A 205 -20.86 38.95 8.11
CA SER A 205 -19.66 38.11 8.26
C SER A 205 -18.41 38.77 7.70
N LYS A 206 -17.23 38.40 8.23
CA LYS A 206 -15.94 38.96 7.81
C LYS A 206 -15.20 38.04 6.85
N ILE A 207 -15.74 37.87 5.65
CA ILE A 207 -15.05 37.17 4.55
C ILE A 207 -14.51 38.22 3.58
N ASP A 208 -13.24 38.06 3.19
CA ASP A 208 -12.55 38.98 2.28
C ASP A 208 -13.23 39.04 0.90
N ILE A 209 -13.69 40.22 0.51
CA ILE A 209 -14.39 40.47 -0.76
C ILE A 209 -13.50 40.17 -1.96
N ASP A 210 -12.19 40.41 -1.88
CA ASP A 210 -11.27 40.14 -2.97
C ASP A 210 -11.12 38.62 -3.19
N LYS A 211 -11.13 37.84 -2.11
CA LYS A 211 -11.17 36.37 -2.19
C LYS A 211 -12.47 35.86 -2.81
N ILE A 212 -13.61 36.47 -2.48
CA ILE A 212 -14.91 36.13 -3.11
C ILE A 212 -14.87 36.45 -4.61
N ASN A 213 -14.35 37.62 -4.98
CA ASN A 213 -14.25 38.05 -6.37
C ASN A 213 -13.29 37.19 -7.21
N ALA A 214 -12.30 36.54 -6.58
CA ALA A 214 -11.37 35.62 -7.23
C ALA A 214 -11.98 34.25 -7.57
N LEU A 215 -13.13 33.88 -6.99
CA LEU A 215 -13.84 32.64 -7.31
C LEU A 215 -14.34 32.65 -8.78
N SER A 216 -14.76 31.50 -9.30
CA SER A 216 -15.49 31.39 -10.57
C SER A 216 -17.01 31.28 -10.36
N ASN A 217 -17.80 31.53 -11.43
CA ASN A 217 -19.26 31.39 -11.39
C ASN A 217 -19.68 30.05 -12.03
N ASP A 218 -19.19 28.96 -11.45
CA ASP A 218 -19.39 27.58 -11.89
C ASP A 218 -19.28 26.64 -10.67
N LEU A 219 -19.30 25.33 -10.91
CA LEU A 219 -19.19 24.33 -9.86
C LEU A 219 -17.88 24.46 -9.04
N LYS A 220 -16.76 24.80 -9.69
CA LYS A 220 -15.47 24.99 -9.02
C LYS A 220 -15.53 26.13 -8.03
N GLY A 221 -16.01 27.30 -8.46
CA GLY A 221 -16.14 28.44 -7.57
C GLY A 221 -17.15 28.20 -6.46
N TRP A 222 -18.22 27.44 -6.74
CA TRP A 222 -19.20 27.05 -5.73
C TRP A 222 -18.59 26.17 -4.64
N ALA A 223 -17.81 25.15 -5.00
CA ALA A 223 -17.15 24.29 -4.02
C ALA A 223 -16.08 25.07 -3.24
N GLN A 224 -15.27 25.87 -3.93
CA GLN A 224 -14.25 26.72 -3.31
C GLN A 224 -14.84 27.79 -2.38
N ALA A 225 -16.06 28.28 -2.64
CA ALA A 225 -16.77 29.19 -1.74
C ALA A 225 -17.03 28.56 -0.37
N HIS A 226 -17.46 27.29 -0.30
CA HIS A 226 -17.72 26.61 0.97
C HIS A 226 -16.44 26.42 1.78
N ASN A 227 -15.38 25.99 1.10
CA ASN A 227 -14.04 25.91 1.67
C ASN A 227 -13.56 27.26 2.23
N LEU A 228 -13.73 28.36 1.46
CA LEU A 228 -13.38 29.71 1.89
C LEU A 228 -14.17 30.13 3.15
N ILE A 229 -15.47 29.83 3.21
CA ILE A 229 -16.32 30.15 4.37
C ILE A 229 -15.79 29.44 5.63
N LEU A 230 -15.60 28.12 5.57
CA LEU A 230 -15.19 27.33 6.73
C LEU A 230 -13.77 27.69 7.19
N THR A 231 -12.82 27.81 6.28
CA THR A 231 -11.44 28.17 6.62
C THR A 231 -11.31 29.58 7.20
N THR A 232 -12.19 30.51 6.81
CA THR A 232 -12.17 31.89 7.31
C THR A 232 -12.89 32.02 8.65
N LEU A 233 -14.03 31.36 8.82
CA LEU A 233 -14.91 31.58 9.98
C LEU A 233 -14.75 30.50 11.07
N ALA A 234 -14.20 29.33 10.75
CA ALA A 234 -13.98 28.20 11.64
C ALA A 234 -12.56 27.62 11.49
N PRO A 235 -11.48 28.40 11.72
CA PRO A 235 -10.11 27.95 11.47
C PRO A 235 -9.65 26.78 12.37
N GLU A 236 -10.32 26.55 13.49
CA GLU A 236 -10.04 25.43 14.41
C GLU A 236 -10.85 24.16 14.08
N ALA A 237 -11.81 24.26 13.15
CA ALA A 237 -12.61 23.13 12.71
C ALA A 237 -11.92 22.43 11.53
N SER A 238 -11.79 21.11 11.60
CA SER A 238 -11.51 20.30 10.42
C SER A 238 -12.79 20.13 9.60
N PHE A 239 -12.71 20.08 8.27
CA PHE A 239 -13.92 19.88 7.45
C PHE A 239 -13.67 19.02 6.21
N GLY A 240 -14.74 18.43 5.70
CA GLY A 240 -14.67 17.51 4.57
C GLY A 240 -15.96 17.41 3.76
N TRP A 241 -15.83 17.03 2.49
CA TRP A 241 -16.97 16.85 1.60
C TRP A 241 -17.49 15.42 1.61
N SER A 242 -18.82 15.26 1.59
CA SER A 242 -19.44 13.94 1.50
C SER A 242 -19.52 13.44 0.06
N PHE A 243 -19.25 12.15 -0.13
CA PHE A 243 -19.58 11.38 -1.33
C PHE A 243 -20.40 10.14 -0.95
N SER A 244 -21.26 9.70 -1.86
CA SER A 244 -22.00 8.46 -1.69
C SER A 244 -21.18 7.28 -2.21
N ILE A 245 -21.17 6.16 -1.48
CA ILE A 245 -20.76 4.86 -2.05
C ILE A 245 -21.87 4.45 -3.03
N GLY A 246 -21.60 4.59 -4.32
CA GLY A 246 -22.56 4.36 -5.40
C GLY A 246 -22.77 2.89 -5.75
N ASP A 247 -23.60 2.66 -6.77
CA ASP A 247 -24.06 1.33 -7.17
C ASP A 247 -22.93 0.43 -7.71
N PHE A 248 -21.82 1.01 -8.18
CA PHE A 248 -20.63 0.26 -8.61
C PHE A 248 -20.18 -0.74 -7.53
N ALA A 249 -20.38 -0.42 -6.25
CA ALA A 249 -19.97 -1.29 -5.15
C ALA A 249 -20.69 -2.65 -5.19
N PHE A 250 -21.87 -2.75 -5.82
CA PHE A 250 -22.61 -4.00 -5.97
C PHE A 250 -22.12 -4.88 -7.12
N ASP A 251 -21.34 -4.32 -8.05
CA ASP A 251 -20.83 -5.02 -9.21
C ASP A 251 -19.66 -5.95 -8.85
N THR A 252 -19.33 -6.85 -9.77
CA THR A 252 -18.13 -7.70 -9.65
C THR A 252 -16.95 -6.98 -10.30
N HIS A 253 -15.87 -6.86 -9.54
CA HIS A 253 -14.60 -6.30 -10.01
C HIS A 253 -13.51 -7.36 -9.92
N SER A 254 -12.70 -7.45 -10.97
CA SER A 254 -11.54 -8.34 -11.03
C SER A 254 -10.48 -7.94 -10.00
N GLY A 255 -10.26 -6.64 -9.85
CA GLY A 255 -9.26 -6.05 -8.97
C GLY A 255 -9.27 -4.52 -8.99
N ARG A 256 -8.16 -3.91 -8.55
CA ARG A 256 -8.02 -2.46 -8.31
C ARG A 256 -8.32 -1.63 -9.55
N GLN A 257 -7.76 -2.02 -10.70
CA GLN A 257 -7.96 -1.30 -11.96
C GLN A 257 -9.42 -1.31 -12.43
N SER A 258 -10.17 -2.37 -12.15
CA SER A 258 -11.60 -2.46 -12.49
C SER A 258 -12.43 -1.47 -11.68
N VAL A 259 -12.18 -1.35 -10.37
CA VAL A 259 -12.80 -0.34 -9.49
C VAL A 259 -12.45 1.09 -9.94
N TRP A 260 -11.19 1.31 -10.32
CA TRP A 260 -10.72 2.61 -10.81
C TRP A 260 -11.48 3.08 -12.05
N ASN A 261 -11.63 2.19 -13.02
CA ASN A 261 -12.33 2.48 -14.26
C ASN A 261 -13.83 2.68 -14.03
N ALA A 262 -14.42 1.94 -13.08
CA ALA A 262 -15.85 1.99 -12.81
C ALA A 262 -16.29 3.23 -12.03
N ALA A 263 -15.48 3.71 -11.07
CA ALA A 263 -15.88 4.79 -10.18
C ALA A 263 -14.76 5.76 -9.78
N SER A 264 -13.60 5.27 -9.33
CA SER A 264 -12.61 6.12 -8.66
C SER A 264 -12.02 7.20 -9.57
N SER A 265 -11.78 6.88 -10.84
CA SER A 265 -11.21 7.83 -11.81
C SER A 265 -12.10 9.05 -12.04
N ALA A 266 -13.42 8.87 -12.12
CA ALA A 266 -14.36 9.95 -12.30
C ALA A 266 -14.38 10.89 -11.09
N THR A 267 -14.44 10.33 -9.88
CA THR A 267 -14.40 11.10 -8.63
C THR A 267 -13.06 11.82 -8.48
N ALA A 268 -11.94 11.16 -8.77
CA ALA A 268 -10.61 11.76 -8.74
C ALA A 268 -10.48 12.93 -9.73
N ASP A 269 -10.98 12.78 -10.96
CA ASP A 269 -10.95 13.84 -11.98
C ASP A 269 -11.82 15.05 -11.57
N LEU A 270 -13.00 14.80 -11.00
CA LEU A 270 -13.84 15.86 -10.44
C LEU A 270 -13.08 16.60 -9.33
N LEU A 271 -12.56 15.90 -8.32
CA LEU A 271 -11.87 16.51 -7.19
C LEU A 271 -10.63 17.30 -7.62
N ASN A 272 -9.88 16.80 -8.60
CA ASN A 272 -8.77 17.50 -9.22
C ASN A 272 -9.23 18.81 -9.88
N THR A 273 -10.32 18.76 -10.65
CA THR A 273 -10.88 19.93 -11.36
C THR A 273 -11.31 21.04 -10.39
N LEU A 274 -11.91 20.66 -9.27
CA LEU A 274 -12.41 21.60 -8.25
C LEU A 274 -11.29 22.26 -7.42
N ASP A 275 -10.08 21.68 -7.38
CA ASP A 275 -8.94 22.14 -6.56
C ASP A 275 -9.25 22.27 -5.04
N ILE A 276 -10.28 21.58 -4.53
CA ILE A 276 -10.73 21.71 -3.12
C ILE A 276 -9.87 20.95 -2.10
N TYR A 277 -8.97 20.09 -2.56
CA TYR A 277 -8.00 19.32 -1.75
C TYR A 277 -6.54 19.61 -2.12
N LYS A 278 -6.28 20.61 -2.97
CA LYS A 278 -4.94 20.91 -3.47
C LYS A 278 -4.01 21.26 -2.31
N ALA A 279 -2.88 20.56 -2.19
CA ALA A 279 -1.97 20.66 -1.04
C ALA A 279 -1.49 22.10 -0.73
N GLU A 280 -1.24 22.91 -1.77
CA GLU A 280 -0.78 24.31 -1.65
C GLU A 280 -1.91 25.30 -1.33
N SER A 281 -3.17 24.86 -1.34
CA SER A 281 -4.31 25.72 -1.06
C SER A 281 -4.46 25.95 0.45
N LEU A 282 -4.47 27.22 0.86
CA LEU A 282 -4.76 27.62 2.24
C LEU A 282 -6.22 27.39 2.64
N THR A 283 -7.09 27.09 1.67
CA THR A 283 -8.50 26.79 1.92
C THR A 283 -8.85 25.36 1.53
N LYS A 284 -7.91 24.41 1.57
CA LYS A 284 -8.24 23.01 1.30
C LYS A 284 -9.12 22.41 2.40
N ALA A 285 -9.91 21.40 2.05
CA ALA A 285 -10.58 20.55 3.03
C ALA A 285 -9.59 19.51 3.62
N ASP A 286 -9.91 18.98 4.80
CA ASP A 286 -9.02 18.16 5.62
C ASP A 286 -9.27 16.66 5.49
N PHE A 287 -10.49 16.26 5.16
CA PHE A 287 -10.87 14.86 4.96
C PHE A 287 -11.96 14.72 3.89
N ILE A 288 -12.18 13.49 3.42
CA ILE A 288 -13.37 13.12 2.63
C ILE A 288 -14.31 12.31 3.51
N SER A 289 -15.61 12.59 3.45
CA SER A 289 -16.62 11.74 4.10
C SER A 289 -17.29 10.83 3.08
N PHE A 290 -17.39 9.54 3.37
CA PHE A 290 -18.15 8.61 2.54
C PHE A 290 -19.37 8.10 3.31
N THR A 291 -20.51 8.04 2.62
CA THR A 291 -21.77 7.58 3.19
C THR A 291 -22.30 6.36 2.43
N LYS A 292 -23.13 5.55 3.09
CA LYS A 292 -23.82 4.41 2.47
C LYS A 292 -25.32 4.59 2.63
N SER A 293 -26.07 4.54 1.54
CA SER A 293 -27.53 4.72 1.57
C SER A 293 -28.25 3.55 2.25
N THR A 294 -29.13 3.84 3.20
CA THR A 294 -30.03 2.86 3.84
C THR A 294 -31.06 2.27 2.88
N THR A 295 -31.31 2.94 1.75
CA THR A 295 -32.32 2.52 0.75
C THR A 295 -31.82 1.41 -0.18
N THR A 296 -30.51 1.22 -0.25
CA THR A 296 -29.87 0.14 -1.02
C THR A 296 -29.64 -1.08 -0.13
N ALA A 297 -29.47 -2.25 -0.74
CA ALA A 297 -29.22 -3.49 -0.01
C ALA A 297 -27.90 -3.42 0.81
N ALA A 298 -27.80 -4.25 1.86
CA ALA A 298 -26.55 -4.43 2.57
C ALA A 298 -25.46 -4.94 1.61
N LEU A 299 -24.25 -4.39 1.72
CA LEU A 299 -23.11 -4.85 0.91
C LEU A 299 -22.60 -6.18 1.49
N SER A 300 -22.27 -7.12 0.61
CA SER A 300 -21.51 -8.32 0.98
C SER A 300 -20.06 -7.97 1.37
N SER A 301 -19.30 -8.95 1.85
CA SER A 301 -17.87 -8.74 2.17
C SER A 301 -17.06 -8.32 0.93
N ASP A 302 -17.32 -8.91 -0.23
CA ASP A 302 -16.63 -8.57 -1.49
C ASP A 302 -17.04 -7.17 -1.97
N GLN A 303 -18.32 -6.82 -1.82
CA GLN A 303 -18.82 -5.50 -2.19
C GLN A 303 -18.27 -4.39 -1.26
N TRP A 304 -18.10 -4.68 0.03
CA TRP A 304 -17.38 -3.78 0.93
C TRP A 304 -15.89 -3.66 0.61
N HIS A 305 -15.26 -4.74 0.11
CA HIS A 305 -13.89 -4.64 -0.39
C HIS A 305 -13.81 -3.69 -1.59
N ASN A 306 -14.74 -3.75 -2.54
CA ASN A 306 -14.82 -2.82 -3.67
C ASN A 306 -15.04 -1.36 -3.19
N ALA A 307 -15.93 -1.17 -2.23
CA ALA A 307 -16.19 0.15 -1.65
C ALA A 307 -14.95 0.75 -0.96
N LEU A 308 -14.23 -0.05 -0.17
CA LEU A 308 -13.00 0.37 0.49
C LEU A 308 -11.87 0.62 -0.51
N GLU A 309 -11.78 -0.16 -1.59
CA GLU A 309 -10.82 0.09 -2.67
C GLU A 309 -11.12 1.41 -3.39
N TYR A 310 -12.39 1.72 -3.67
CA TYR A 310 -12.79 3.03 -4.21
C TYR A 310 -12.36 4.18 -3.30
N ILE A 311 -12.67 4.07 -2.00
CA ILE A 311 -12.27 5.07 -0.99
C ILE A 311 -10.75 5.24 -1.00
N LYS A 312 -10.00 4.13 -0.95
CA LYS A 312 -8.54 4.13 -0.97
C LYS A 312 -7.99 4.82 -2.22
N GLN A 313 -8.50 4.48 -3.39
CA GLN A 313 -8.02 5.04 -4.66
C GLN A 313 -8.28 6.54 -4.78
N VAL A 314 -9.47 7.00 -4.38
CA VAL A 314 -9.80 8.44 -4.38
C VAL A 314 -8.92 9.19 -3.39
N THR A 315 -8.76 8.66 -2.17
CA THR A 315 -7.96 9.29 -1.10
C THR A 315 -6.46 9.25 -1.38
N ASP A 316 -5.92 8.18 -1.97
CA ASP A 316 -4.52 8.10 -2.42
C ASP A 316 -4.25 9.13 -3.52
N TYR A 317 -5.21 9.36 -4.42
CA TYR A 317 -5.08 10.34 -5.50
C TYR A 317 -4.98 11.77 -4.97
N VAL A 318 -5.92 12.18 -4.10
CA VAL A 318 -5.94 13.53 -3.54
C VAL A 318 -5.04 13.71 -2.32
N LYS A 319 -4.50 12.61 -1.75
CA LYS A 319 -3.66 12.54 -0.56
C LYS A 319 -4.33 13.08 0.71
N ILE A 320 -5.58 12.69 0.93
CA ILE A 320 -6.43 13.17 2.03
C ILE A 320 -7.11 11.98 2.71
N PRO A 321 -7.16 11.91 4.05
CA PRO A 321 -7.79 10.80 4.76
C PRO A 321 -9.32 10.81 4.63
N ALA A 322 -9.96 9.68 4.92
CA ALA A 322 -11.40 9.51 4.84
C ALA A 322 -12.07 9.17 6.17
N MET A 323 -13.33 9.56 6.30
CA MET A 323 -14.24 9.10 7.35
C MET A 323 -15.43 8.42 6.70
N LEU A 324 -15.88 7.31 7.29
CA LEU A 324 -17.18 6.74 6.97
C LEU A 324 -18.20 7.36 7.92
N ALA A 325 -19.15 8.14 7.39
CA ALA A 325 -20.15 8.82 8.20
C ALA A 325 -21.56 8.36 7.82
N ASN A 326 -22.47 8.38 8.80
CA ASN A 326 -23.86 7.96 8.62
C ASN A 326 -23.96 6.56 8.01
N ILE A 327 -23.16 5.62 8.53
CA ILE A 327 -23.12 4.25 8.04
C ILE A 327 -24.28 3.46 8.65
N PRO A 328 -25.11 2.77 7.84
CA PRO A 328 -26.26 2.02 8.35
C PRO A 328 -25.85 0.91 9.32
N THR A 329 -26.22 1.05 10.59
CA THR A 329 -25.89 0.10 11.65
C THR A 329 -26.34 -1.32 11.30
N GLU A 330 -27.59 -1.48 10.86
CA GLU A 330 -28.17 -2.78 10.53
C GLU A 330 -27.45 -3.49 9.36
N GLN A 331 -26.80 -2.74 8.47
CA GLN A 331 -26.20 -3.29 7.27
C GLN A 331 -24.68 -3.50 7.39
N ALA A 332 -24.00 -2.74 8.24
CA ALA A 332 -22.54 -2.64 8.21
C ALA A 332 -21.85 -2.97 9.54
N ALA A 333 -22.57 -2.93 10.68
CA ALA A 333 -21.96 -3.17 11.99
C ALA A 333 -21.27 -4.54 12.06
N ASN A 334 -21.90 -5.59 11.54
CA ASN A 334 -21.31 -6.94 11.52
C ASN A 334 -20.09 -7.07 10.61
N TYR A 335 -19.99 -6.27 9.54
CA TYR A 335 -18.82 -6.28 8.67
C TYR A 335 -17.64 -5.61 9.37
N PHE A 336 -17.81 -4.37 9.82
CA PHE A 336 -16.70 -3.61 10.42
C PHE A 336 -16.30 -4.11 11.81
N MET A 337 -17.28 -4.37 12.66
CA MET A 337 -17.05 -4.77 14.05
C MET A 337 -16.98 -6.29 14.25
N GLY A 338 -17.20 -7.06 13.19
CA GLY A 338 -17.15 -8.52 13.23
C GLY A 338 -18.29 -9.14 14.04
N LYS A 339 -18.35 -10.48 14.01
CA LYS A 339 -19.07 -11.28 15.02
C LYS A 339 -18.16 -11.58 16.21
N THR A 340 -16.87 -11.73 15.93
CA THR A 340 -15.78 -11.85 16.89
C THR A 340 -14.74 -10.75 16.64
N THR A 341 -13.83 -10.52 17.59
CA THR A 341 -12.72 -9.58 17.43
C THR A 341 -11.79 -9.94 16.27
N ARG A 342 -11.65 -11.24 15.97
CA ARG A 342 -10.91 -11.74 14.79
C ARG A 342 -11.52 -11.32 13.45
N ASP A 343 -12.84 -11.18 13.39
CA ASP A 343 -13.57 -10.92 12.14
C ASP A 343 -13.61 -9.42 11.78
N GLN A 344 -13.13 -8.55 12.67
CA GLN A 344 -13.17 -7.10 12.52
C GLN A 344 -12.45 -6.62 11.27
N GLN A 345 -13.07 -5.67 10.56
CA GLN A 345 -12.51 -5.04 9.36
C GLN A 345 -11.99 -3.62 9.62
N ILE A 346 -11.83 -3.24 10.90
CA ILE A 346 -11.31 -1.91 11.30
C ILE A 346 -9.89 -1.67 10.78
N ARG A 347 -8.99 -2.65 10.90
CA ARG A 347 -7.63 -2.55 10.34
C ARG A 347 -7.65 -2.37 8.82
N LYS A 348 -8.53 -3.09 8.12
CA LYS A 348 -8.70 -2.98 6.66
C LYS A 348 -9.25 -1.60 6.26
N ALA A 349 -10.18 -1.05 7.03
CA ALA A 349 -10.64 0.33 6.84
C ALA A 349 -9.49 1.34 7.04
N ALA A 350 -8.68 1.18 8.10
CA ALA A 350 -7.50 2.01 8.33
C ALA A 350 -6.49 1.96 7.18
N GLN A 351 -6.24 0.76 6.64
CA GLN A 351 -5.40 0.58 5.44
C GLN A 351 -6.00 1.24 4.18
N SER A 352 -7.32 1.39 4.14
CA SER A 352 -8.07 2.06 3.07
C SER A 352 -8.22 3.56 3.33
N ASN A 353 -7.27 4.14 4.06
CA ASN A 353 -7.19 5.54 4.45
C ASN A 353 -8.36 6.06 5.30
N VAL A 354 -9.13 5.18 5.95
CA VAL A 354 -10.21 5.59 6.85
C VAL A 354 -9.68 5.82 8.26
N PHE A 355 -9.98 6.96 8.90
CA PHE A 355 -9.61 7.21 10.30
C PHE A 355 -10.77 7.02 11.28
N ALA A 356 -12.02 7.05 10.80
CA ALA A 356 -13.20 6.91 11.64
C ALA A 356 -14.41 6.28 10.93
N ILE A 357 -15.25 5.60 11.73
CA ILE A 357 -16.58 5.09 11.33
C ILE A 357 -17.64 5.60 12.30
N LEU A 358 -18.59 6.37 11.79
CA LEU A 358 -19.76 6.86 12.52
C LEU A 358 -21.02 6.17 12.00
N PHE A 359 -21.61 5.35 12.86
CA PHE A 359 -22.86 4.64 12.58
C PHE A 359 -24.09 5.53 12.76
N ASP A 360 -25.15 5.25 11.99
CA ASP A 360 -26.37 6.08 11.95
C ASP A 360 -27.33 5.86 13.13
N ASN A 361 -27.29 4.68 13.74
CA ASN A 361 -28.22 4.28 14.81
C ASN A 361 -27.50 3.52 15.93
N ASP A 362 -28.03 3.65 17.14
CA ASP A 362 -27.62 2.81 18.26
C ASP A 362 -28.24 1.40 18.16
N SER A 363 -27.51 0.39 18.62
CA SER A 363 -28.08 -0.91 18.96
C SER A 363 -27.26 -1.52 20.10
N ALA A 364 -27.90 -2.32 20.97
CA ALA A 364 -27.19 -2.94 22.09
C ALA A 364 -26.00 -3.81 21.62
N ASP A 365 -26.16 -4.52 20.51
CA ASP A 365 -25.10 -5.33 19.89
C ASP A 365 -23.92 -4.46 19.40
N LEU A 366 -24.20 -3.37 18.68
CA LEU A 366 -23.16 -2.43 18.26
C LEU A 366 -22.44 -1.80 19.45
N THR A 367 -23.18 -1.36 20.48
CA THR A 367 -22.60 -0.78 21.69
C THR A 367 -21.63 -1.74 22.35
N SER A 368 -22.02 -3.01 22.59
CA SER A 368 -21.13 -4.01 23.18
C SER A 368 -19.89 -4.30 22.32
N LYS A 369 -20.02 -4.28 20.99
CA LYS A 369 -18.88 -4.44 20.08
C LYS A 369 -17.92 -3.26 20.12
N ILE A 370 -18.43 -2.04 20.19
CA ILE A 370 -17.60 -0.83 20.33
C ILE A 370 -16.90 -0.84 21.69
N GLU A 371 -17.59 -1.20 22.78
CA GLU A 371 -17.00 -1.35 24.12
C GLU A 371 -15.85 -2.38 24.13
N ALA A 372 -16.04 -3.54 23.47
CA ALA A 372 -14.98 -4.53 23.32
C ALA A 372 -13.78 -3.97 22.52
N TYR A 373 -14.03 -3.24 21.44
CA TYR A 373 -13.00 -2.57 20.65
C TYR A 373 -12.20 -1.54 21.45
N GLN A 374 -12.82 -0.82 22.39
CA GLN A 374 -12.10 0.15 23.23
C GLN A 374 -10.96 -0.48 24.05
N GLY A 375 -11.00 -1.79 24.30
CA GLY A 375 -9.94 -2.52 25.01
C GLY A 375 -8.71 -2.84 24.17
N ALA A 376 -8.80 -2.78 22.83
CA ALA A 376 -7.72 -3.09 21.89
C ALA A 376 -7.87 -2.27 20.61
N LYS A 377 -7.56 -0.97 20.70
CA LYS A 377 -7.72 -0.03 19.60
C LYS A 377 -6.67 -0.24 18.50
N VAL A 378 -7.04 0.12 17.28
CA VAL A 378 -6.11 0.16 16.15
C VAL A 378 -5.42 1.52 16.14
N PRO A 379 -4.09 1.61 16.34
CA PRO A 379 -3.37 2.86 16.22
C PRO A 379 -3.28 3.28 14.74
N LEU A 380 -3.38 4.57 14.48
CA LEU A 380 -3.34 5.16 13.14
C LEU A 380 -1.99 5.75 12.78
N TYR A 381 -1.29 6.31 13.76
CA TYR A 381 0.02 6.93 13.62
C TYR A 381 0.71 7.06 14.99
N TYR A 382 2.04 7.15 14.96
CA TYR A 382 2.88 7.19 16.14
C TYR A 382 2.72 8.53 16.86
N VAL A 383 2.55 8.49 18.18
CA VAL A 383 2.52 9.68 19.05
C VAL A 383 3.54 9.55 20.17
N GLY A 384 4.65 10.26 20.06
CA GLY A 384 5.69 10.35 21.07
C GLY A 384 6.47 11.65 20.90
N GLU A 385 7.41 11.94 21.81
CA GLU A 385 8.52 12.82 21.44
C GLU A 385 9.09 12.27 20.13
N GLU A 386 9.44 13.15 19.18
CA GLU A 386 9.93 12.71 17.88
C GLU A 386 10.91 11.56 18.08
N LEU A 387 11.01 10.67 17.09
CA LEU A 387 12.27 9.96 16.86
C LEU A 387 13.34 11.01 16.52
N GLU A 388 13.57 11.99 17.40
CA GLU A 388 14.71 12.87 17.33
C GLU A 388 15.90 11.94 17.20
N LYS A 389 16.84 12.33 16.34
CA LYS A 389 18.15 11.69 16.25
C LYS A 389 18.93 11.98 17.52
N GLY A 390 18.40 11.53 18.66
CA GLY A 390 19.13 11.36 19.89
C GLY A 390 20.36 10.52 19.59
N SER A 391 21.37 10.71 20.43
CA SER A 391 22.61 9.96 20.31
C SER A 391 22.33 8.45 20.31
N LEU A 392 22.79 7.74 19.28
CA LEU A 392 22.61 6.29 19.14
C LEU A 392 23.03 5.56 20.43
N THR A 393 24.12 6.00 21.04
CA THR A 393 24.60 5.45 22.31
C THR A 393 24.91 6.57 23.30
N ARG A 394 25.11 6.24 24.57
CA ARG A 394 25.63 7.19 25.57
C ARG A 394 27.08 7.65 25.33
N ILE A 395 27.82 7.02 24.42
CA ILE A 395 29.25 7.27 24.18
C ILE A 395 29.41 8.22 22.98
N GLU A 396 29.66 9.50 23.24
CA GLU A 396 29.79 10.53 22.20
C GLU A 396 30.86 10.21 21.15
N ALA A 397 32.00 9.64 21.58
CA ALA A 397 33.08 9.23 20.68
C ALA A 397 32.65 8.13 19.70
N LEU A 398 31.80 7.19 20.15
CA LEU A 398 31.23 6.15 19.28
C LEU A 398 30.28 6.76 18.26
N ASN A 399 29.35 7.61 18.70
CA ASN A 399 28.37 8.24 17.82
C ASN A 399 29.07 9.08 16.75
N THR A 400 30.08 9.87 17.13
CA THR A 400 30.89 10.67 16.20
C THR A 400 31.63 9.78 15.20
N ALA A 401 32.23 8.67 15.66
CA ALA A 401 32.92 7.73 14.78
C ALA A 401 31.97 7.07 13.77
N LEU A 402 30.76 6.69 14.19
CA LEU A 402 29.75 6.09 13.31
C LEU A 402 29.22 7.10 12.29
N THR A 403 28.92 8.33 12.70
CA THR A 403 28.52 9.41 11.78
C THR A 403 29.62 9.69 10.75
N ASN A 404 30.88 9.78 11.19
CA ASN A 404 32.02 10.05 10.28
C ASN A 404 32.34 8.88 9.35
N ALA A 405 31.85 7.67 9.63
CA ALA A 405 32.05 6.51 8.77
C ALA A 405 31.16 6.52 7.51
N ALA A 406 30.19 7.44 7.40
CA ALA A 406 29.18 7.43 6.33
C ALA A 406 29.76 7.32 4.93
N ASP A 407 30.73 8.17 4.58
CA ASP A 407 31.34 8.19 3.25
C ASP A 407 32.07 6.88 2.93
N VAL A 408 32.85 6.36 3.88
CA VAL A 408 33.59 5.11 3.72
C VAL A 408 32.65 3.91 3.66
N MET A 409 31.59 3.89 4.47
CA MET A 409 30.61 2.80 4.46
C MET A 409 29.83 2.79 3.15
N ASP A 410 29.33 3.95 2.68
CA ASP A 410 28.55 4.03 1.45
C ASP A 410 29.38 3.76 0.19
N ASN A 411 30.65 4.15 0.17
CA ASN A 411 31.49 4.05 -1.03
C ASN A 411 32.49 2.90 -1.04
N GLU A 412 32.69 2.19 0.06
CA GLU A 412 33.66 1.08 0.13
C GLU A 412 33.11 -0.21 0.76
N ALA A 413 32.06 -0.15 1.59
CA ALA A 413 31.44 -1.34 2.17
C ALA A 413 30.12 -1.70 1.47
N PHE A 414 29.23 -0.73 1.28
CA PHE A 414 27.90 -0.96 0.71
C PHE A 414 27.93 -0.94 -0.81
N LEU A 415 28.67 -1.91 -1.36
CA LEU A 415 28.88 -2.07 -2.78
C LEU A 415 28.02 -3.18 -3.36
N TYR A 416 27.62 -3.01 -4.62
CA TYR A 416 26.96 -4.05 -5.39
C TYR A 416 27.71 -4.37 -6.67
N GLU A 417 27.57 -5.61 -7.12
CA GLU A 417 28.18 -6.09 -8.34
C GLU A 417 27.31 -5.71 -9.54
N THR A 418 27.89 -4.92 -10.44
CA THR A 418 27.27 -4.58 -11.72
C THR A 418 27.39 -5.74 -12.72
N PRO A 419 26.60 -5.74 -13.80
CA PRO A 419 26.70 -6.77 -14.84
C PRO A 419 28.05 -6.80 -15.56
N GLN A 420 28.88 -5.76 -15.39
CA GLN A 420 30.24 -5.67 -15.92
C GLN A 420 31.29 -6.15 -14.90
N SER A 421 30.85 -6.81 -13.81
CA SER A 421 31.68 -7.26 -12.67
C SER A 421 32.46 -6.12 -12.00
N GLN A 422 31.91 -4.89 -12.06
CA GLN A 422 32.41 -3.75 -11.30
C GLN A 422 31.65 -3.64 -9.98
N TRP A 423 32.34 -3.28 -8.91
CA TRP A 423 31.73 -2.96 -7.62
C TRP A 423 31.50 -1.47 -7.51
N VAL A 424 30.25 -1.05 -7.32
CA VAL A 424 29.87 0.37 -7.22
C VAL A 424 28.91 0.59 -6.04
N PRO A 425 28.79 1.83 -5.52
CA PRO A 425 27.95 2.14 -4.36
C PRO A 425 26.49 1.74 -4.55
N SER A 426 25.90 1.12 -3.53
CA SER A 426 24.48 0.77 -3.48
C SER A 426 23.60 2.00 -3.62
N THR A 427 22.51 1.86 -4.37
CA THR A 427 21.48 2.91 -4.50
C THR A 427 20.30 2.66 -3.58
N VAL A 428 20.17 1.45 -3.03
CA VAL A 428 19.06 1.02 -2.16
C VAL A 428 19.42 1.14 -0.68
N TYR A 429 20.66 0.83 -0.33
CA TYR A 429 21.14 0.72 1.06
C TYR A 429 22.15 1.81 1.35
N LYS A 430 21.85 2.64 2.35
CA LYS A 430 22.66 3.78 2.79
C LYS A 430 22.98 3.69 4.27
N TRP A 431 24.16 4.16 4.65
CA TRP A 431 24.65 4.14 6.03
C TRP A 431 23.77 4.95 6.98
N ASN A 432 23.29 6.12 6.55
CA ASN A 432 22.43 6.94 7.40
C ASN A 432 21.09 6.26 7.68
N ASP A 433 20.46 5.64 6.67
CA ASP A 433 19.24 4.85 6.86
C ASP A 433 19.47 3.66 7.81
N PHE A 434 20.65 3.03 7.75
CA PHE A 434 21.03 1.98 8.69
C PHE A 434 21.16 2.53 10.12
N LEU A 435 21.84 3.66 10.31
CA LEU A 435 22.00 4.28 11.63
C LEU A 435 20.66 4.70 12.23
N ASP A 436 19.74 5.22 11.42
CA ASP A 436 18.39 5.58 11.87
C ASP A 436 17.63 4.32 12.34
N GLY A 437 17.70 3.22 11.59
CA GLY A 437 17.11 1.93 11.98
C GLY A 437 17.76 1.30 13.21
N LEU A 438 19.10 1.36 13.31
CA LEU A 438 19.86 0.88 14.46
C LEU A 438 19.53 1.69 15.71
N ASN A 439 19.33 3.00 15.57
CA ASN A 439 18.92 3.89 16.67
C ASN A 439 17.58 3.48 17.25
N ALA A 440 16.58 3.25 16.39
CA ALA A 440 15.27 2.75 16.81
C ALA A 440 15.40 1.40 17.53
N MET A 441 16.14 0.45 16.96
CA MET A 441 16.26 -0.90 17.50
C MET A 441 17.13 -0.99 18.77
N HIS A 442 18.08 -0.08 18.96
CA HIS A 442 18.89 0.00 20.18
C HIS A 442 18.17 0.74 21.31
N ASN A 443 17.63 1.93 21.05
CA ASN A 443 17.09 2.79 22.10
C ASN A 443 15.66 2.43 22.49
N ILE A 444 14.83 2.04 21.53
CA ILE A 444 13.43 1.66 21.75
C ILE A 444 13.33 0.14 21.85
N GLY A 445 13.84 -0.56 20.84
CA GLY A 445 13.69 -2.00 20.73
C GLY A 445 12.27 -2.44 20.35
N VAL A 446 12.06 -3.76 20.29
CA VAL A 446 10.83 -4.39 19.84
C VAL A 446 10.60 -5.66 20.65
N ALA A 447 9.38 -5.88 21.15
CA ALA A 447 9.04 -7.05 21.99
C ALA A 447 9.98 -7.20 23.20
N GLY A 448 10.39 -6.09 23.82
CA GLY A 448 11.36 -6.10 24.93
C GLY A 448 12.82 -6.38 24.54
N ASN A 449 13.09 -6.73 23.28
CA ASN A 449 14.44 -6.95 22.76
C ASN A 449 15.02 -5.67 22.19
N LYS A 450 16.30 -5.40 22.49
CA LYS A 450 17.04 -4.25 21.96
C LYS A 450 18.28 -4.75 21.26
N PHE A 451 18.70 -4.06 20.21
CA PHE A 451 19.97 -4.34 19.56
C PHE A 451 21.11 -4.04 20.53
N TRP A 452 21.81 -5.07 20.98
CA TRP A 452 22.85 -4.90 21.99
C TRP A 452 24.11 -4.25 21.40
N LEU A 453 24.50 -3.10 21.97
CA LEU A 453 25.74 -2.39 21.62
C LEU A 453 26.67 -2.19 22.83
N LEU A 454 26.12 -2.11 24.04
CA LEU A 454 26.84 -1.68 25.24
C LEU A 454 26.52 -2.58 26.44
N THR A 455 27.47 -2.67 27.37
CA THR A 455 27.27 -3.20 28.73
C THR A 455 27.79 -2.21 29.77
N ASP A 456 27.16 -2.20 30.95
CA ASP A 456 27.62 -1.41 32.10
C ASP A 456 28.83 -2.05 32.80
N GLU A 457 29.19 -3.27 32.42
CA GLU A 457 30.30 -4.05 32.99
C GLU A 457 31.67 -3.70 32.39
N ALA A 458 31.69 -2.92 31.31
CA ALA A 458 32.89 -2.60 30.53
C ALA A 458 33.10 -1.08 30.43
N ASP A 459 34.36 -0.67 30.26
CA ASP A 459 34.69 0.73 30.00
C ASP A 459 34.27 1.18 28.58
N ASP A 460 34.26 2.49 28.35
CA ASP A 460 33.84 3.07 27.07
C ASP A 460 34.70 2.59 25.90
N ALA A 461 36.00 2.38 26.11
CA ALA A 461 36.91 1.92 25.07
C ALA A 461 36.57 0.50 24.60
N THR A 462 36.27 -0.39 25.54
CA THR A 462 35.85 -1.77 25.26
C THR A 462 34.45 -1.80 24.64
N ASN A 463 33.52 -1.00 25.17
CA ASN A 463 32.17 -0.87 24.64
C ASN A 463 32.14 -0.36 23.19
N ILE A 464 33.03 0.57 22.83
CA ILE A 464 33.20 1.01 21.43
C ILE A 464 33.55 -0.17 20.52
N ILE A 465 34.40 -1.10 20.97
CA ILE A 465 34.78 -2.28 20.19
C ILE A 465 33.61 -3.26 20.12
N TYR A 466 32.90 -3.54 21.22
CA TYR A 466 31.71 -4.39 21.23
C TYR A 466 30.65 -3.90 20.23
N ALA A 467 30.32 -2.60 20.27
CA ALA A 467 29.33 -2.01 19.37
C ALA A 467 29.73 -2.19 17.90
N LYS A 468 30.99 -1.89 17.54
CA LYS A 468 31.50 -2.03 16.17
C LYS A 468 31.51 -3.48 15.70
N VAL A 469 31.82 -4.44 16.58
CA VAL A 469 31.76 -5.87 16.27
C VAL A 469 30.33 -6.35 16.05
N ALA A 470 29.38 -5.92 16.90
CA ALA A 470 27.96 -6.25 16.72
C ALA A 470 27.40 -5.69 15.40
N ILE A 471 27.72 -4.43 15.09
CA ILE A 471 27.35 -3.79 13.81
C ILE A 471 27.97 -4.53 12.62
N ALA A 472 29.27 -4.85 12.69
CA ALA A 472 29.95 -5.56 11.62
C ALA A 472 29.37 -6.96 11.37
N ALA A 473 29.00 -7.69 12.42
CA ALA A 473 28.43 -9.02 12.31
C ALA A 473 27.10 -9.00 11.54
N PHE A 474 26.21 -8.07 11.88
CA PHE A 474 24.94 -7.86 11.17
C PHE A 474 25.14 -7.43 9.71
N LEU A 475 26.03 -6.46 9.48
CA LEU A 475 26.29 -5.92 8.13
C LEU A 475 26.95 -6.94 7.22
N ALA A 476 27.79 -7.83 7.75
CA ALA A 476 28.41 -8.91 6.98
C ALA A 476 27.38 -9.82 6.30
N GLN A 477 26.30 -10.13 7.03
CA GLN A 477 25.18 -10.92 6.51
C GLN A 477 24.40 -10.11 5.47
N SER A 478 24.03 -8.88 5.83
CA SER A 478 23.32 -7.93 4.96
C SER A 478 24.01 -7.74 3.60
N MET A 479 25.35 -7.62 3.62
CA MET A 479 26.17 -7.46 2.42
C MET A 479 26.08 -8.66 1.50
N GLN A 480 26.02 -9.87 2.07
CA GLN A 480 25.91 -11.11 1.31
C GLN A 480 24.48 -11.40 0.83
N GLU A 481 23.45 -11.07 1.61
CA GLU A 481 22.06 -11.35 1.26
C GLU A 481 21.52 -10.41 0.18
N THR A 482 21.74 -9.09 0.32
CA THR A 482 20.97 -8.10 -0.46
C THR A 482 21.79 -6.96 -1.03
N ILE A 483 22.74 -6.39 -0.27
CA ILE A 483 23.46 -5.20 -0.71
C ILE A 483 24.26 -5.50 -1.98
N ARG A 484 24.91 -6.67 -2.07
CA ARG A 484 25.67 -7.07 -3.26
C ARG A 484 24.84 -7.13 -4.55
N TYR A 485 23.52 -7.26 -4.43
CA TYR A 485 22.59 -7.31 -5.56
C TYR A 485 21.87 -5.98 -5.81
N ASN A 486 22.04 -4.99 -4.92
CA ASN A 486 21.32 -3.71 -4.95
C ASN A 486 19.80 -3.89 -5.06
N ALA A 487 19.27 -4.87 -4.35
CA ALA A 487 17.87 -5.26 -4.36
C ALA A 487 17.35 -5.41 -2.93
N CYS A 488 16.21 -4.80 -2.66
CA CYS A 488 15.47 -4.94 -1.42
C CYS A 488 14.46 -6.10 -1.50
N ASP A 489 13.85 -6.30 -2.67
CA ASP A 489 12.98 -7.41 -2.99
C ASP A 489 13.80 -8.58 -3.52
N GLU A 490 13.33 -9.79 -3.22
CA GLU A 490 13.89 -11.03 -3.70
C GLU A 490 13.91 -11.10 -5.24
N ASN A 491 15.05 -11.50 -5.79
CA ASN A 491 15.18 -11.76 -7.22
C ASN A 491 14.61 -13.14 -7.57
N ASN A 492 14.06 -13.28 -8.78
CA ASN A 492 13.71 -14.59 -9.30
C ASN A 492 14.98 -15.38 -9.68
N TRP A 493 15.29 -16.39 -8.88
CA TRP A 493 16.41 -17.32 -9.06
C TRP A 493 15.95 -18.71 -9.54
N SER A 494 14.64 -18.88 -9.74
CA SER A 494 14.04 -20.18 -10.03
C SER A 494 14.35 -20.61 -11.46
N GLU A 495 15.03 -21.75 -11.59
CA GLU A 495 15.46 -22.32 -12.88
C GLU A 495 15.24 -23.84 -12.88
N ILE A 496 15.12 -24.44 -14.06
CA ILE A 496 14.90 -25.89 -14.23
C ILE A 496 16.03 -26.67 -13.54
N LYS A 497 17.27 -26.16 -13.60
CA LYS A 497 18.43 -26.79 -12.96
C LYS A 497 18.31 -26.89 -11.43
N TYR A 498 17.43 -26.10 -10.82
CA TYR A 498 17.12 -26.10 -9.39
C TYR A 498 15.74 -26.70 -9.07
N GLY A 499 15.09 -27.34 -10.05
CA GLY A 499 13.82 -28.04 -9.87
C GLY A 499 12.55 -27.22 -10.16
N ALA A 500 12.68 -26.02 -10.73
CA ALA A 500 11.52 -25.25 -11.18
C ALA A 500 10.90 -25.85 -12.47
N PRO A 501 9.60 -25.63 -12.75
CA PRO A 501 8.94 -26.16 -13.95
C PRO A 501 9.40 -25.50 -15.26
N ALA A 502 9.95 -24.29 -15.17
CA ALA A 502 10.58 -23.56 -16.26
C ALA A 502 11.71 -22.68 -15.72
N ASP A 503 12.48 -22.03 -16.60
CA ASP A 503 13.40 -20.98 -16.19
C ASP A 503 12.63 -19.68 -15.94
N TYR A 504 12.88 -19.05 -14.79
CA TYR A 504 12.24 -17.86 -14.27
C TYR A 504 10.70 -17.90 -14.33
N PRO A 505 10.05 -18.93 -13.76
CA PRO A 505 8.60 -18.99 -13.68
C PRO A 505 8.10 -17.78 -12.88
N MET A 506 7.00 -17.18 -13.29
CA MET A 506 6.40 -16.05 -12.57
C MET A 506 5.89 -16.48 -11.18
N SER A 507 5.58 -17.76 -10.98
CA SER A 507 5.21 -18.33 -9.66
C SER A 507 6.35 -18.31 -8.63
N ALA A 508 7.57 -17.92 -9.00
CA ALA A 508 8.65 -17.66 -8.05
C ALA A 508 8.27 -16.62 -6.97
N SER A 509 7.29 -15.76 -7.23
CA SER A 509 6.72 -14.83 -6.24
C SER A 509 6.01 -15.53 -5.06
N CYS A 510 5.62 -16.79 -5.24
CA CYS A 510 4.96 -17.62 -4.25
C CYS A 510 5.95 -18.45 -3.43
N GLY A 511 7.16 -18.64 -3.94
CA GLY A 511 8.18 -19.51 -3.36
C GLY A 511 9.26 -19.90 -4.34
N GLN A 512 10.49 -20.08 -3.85
CA GLN A 512 11.63 -20.52 -4.65
C GLN A 512 12.34 -21.71 -3.98
N LEU A 513 13.05 -22.53 -4.77
CA LEU A 513 13.81 -23.69 -4.26
C LEU A 513 12.93 -24.69 -3.47
N GLY A 514 11.69 -24.90 -3.92
CA GLY A 514 10.73 -25.80 -3.27
C GLY A 514 10.02 -25.22 -2.04
N GLN A 515 10.32 -23.96 -1.67
CA GLN A 515 9.62 -23.25 -0.60
C GLN A 515 8.22 -22.81 -1.06
N LYS A 516 7.32 -22.60 -0.09
CA LYS A 516 5.98 -22.02 -0.29
C LYS A 516 5.74 -20.95 0.75
N TYR A 517 5.95 -19.69 0.38
CA TYR A 517 5.98 -18.57 1.32
C TYR A 517 4.62 -18.32 1.99
N ALA A 518 3.52 -18.62 1.30
CA ALA A 518 2.18 -18.56 1.87
C ALA A 518 1.92 -19.65 2.92
N ASP A 519 2.69 -20.75 2.94
CA ASP A 519 2.57 -21.79 3.95
C ASP A 519 3.40 -21.47 5.21
N TYR A 520 4.23 -20.41 5.17
CA TYR A 520 5.06 -20.01 6.31
C TYR A 520 4.15 -19.42 7.37
N GLY A 521 3.96 -20.15 8.47
CA GLY A 521 2.99 -19.75 9.47
C GLY A 521 1.84 -20.73 9.67
N VAL A 522 1.80 -21.84 8.95
CA VAL A 522 0.77 -22.86 9.14
C VAL A 522 1.29 -23.96 10.05
N ASN A 523 0.54 -24.28 11.10
CA ASN A 523 0.82 -25.44 11.93
C ASN A 523 0.58 -26.73 11.10
N PRO A 524 1.60 -27.59 10.92
CA PRO A 524 1.48 -28.78 10.07
C PRO A 524 0.56 -29.87 10.64
N VAL A 525 0.26 -29.83 11.94
CA VAL A 525 -0.60 -30.80 12.63
C VAL A 525 -2.05 -30.35 12.61
N SER A 526 -2.32 -29.09 12.97
CA SER A 526 -3.69 -28.57 13.04
C SER A 526 -4.20 -28.01 11.72
N GLY A 527 -3.30 -27.61 10.81
CA GLY A 527 -3.63 -26.91 9.57
C GLY A 527 -4.07 -25.45 9.79
N LEU A 528 -3.97 -24.94 11.01
CA LEU A 528 -4.33 -23.56 11.35
C LEU A 528 -3.11 -22.64 11.25
N ASP A 529 -3.37 -21.38 10.95
CA ASP A 529 -2.36 -20.33 11.04
C ASP A 529 -1.91 -20.13 12.50
N TYR A 530 -0.59 -19.97 12.71
CA TYR A 530 -0.03 -19.50 13.96
C TYR A 530 -0.53 -18.10 14.29
N ALA A 531 -0.52 -17.74 15.57
CA ALA A 531 -1.13 -16.51 16.07
C ALA A 531 -0.65 -15.23 15.37
N TYR A 532 0.63 -15.16 14.98
CA TYR A 532 1.24 -14.00 14.32
C TYR A 532 1.31 -14.11 12.80
N SER A 533 0.68 -15.11 12.19
CA SER A 533 0.68 -15.24 10.74
C SER A 533 -0.26 -14.24 10.11
N CYS A 534 0.25 -13.43 9.18
CA CYS A 534 -0.61 -12.59 8.36
C CYS A 534 -1.71 -13.45 7.70
N PRO A 535 -2.94 -12.93 7.60
CA PRO A 535 -3.98 -13.61 6.83
C PRO A 535 -3.56 -13.73 5.37
N ARG A 536 -3.98 -14.81 4.70
CA ARG A 536 -3.87 -14.88 3.24
C ARG A 536 -4.80 -13.86 2.61
N ASP A 537 -4.32 -13.19 1.56
CA ASP A 537 -5.12 -12.25 0.80
C ASP A 537 -5.04 -12.57 -0.69
N ASN A 538 -6.08 -13.25 -1.19
CA ASN A 538 -6.22 -13.57 -2.61
C ASN A 538 -6.57 -12.33 -3.45
N LYS A 539 -6.84 -11.17 -2.82
CA LYS A 539 -7.05 -9.89 -3.47
C LYS A 539 -5.78 -9.03 -3.53
N MET A 540 -4.64 -9.53 -3.06
CA MET A 540 -3.39 -8.78 -3.05
C MET A 540 -2.88 -8.53 -4.49
N GLU A 541 -2.72 -7.25 -4.83
CA GLU A 541 -2.08 -6.78 -6.05
C GLU A 541 -0.82 -5.97 -5.72
N VAL A 542 0.36 -6.59 -5.90
CA VAL A 542 1.64 -5.97 -5.56
C VAL A 542 2.75 -6.42 -6.49
N SER A 543 3.62 -5.49 -6.85
CA SER A 543 4.86 -5.73 -7.61
C SER A 543 6.08 -5.40 -6.74
N ALA A 544 7.14 -6.19 -6.85
CA ALA A 544 8.44 -5.83 -6.32
C ALA A 544 8.94 -4.53 -6.98
N LEU A 545 9.65 -3.70 -6.22
CA LEU A 545 10.21 -2.44 -6.72
C LEU A 545 11.62 -2.60 -7.22
N THR A 546 12.37 -3.48 -6.57
CA THR A 546 13.77 -3.72 -6.88
C THR A 546 13.95 -5.11 -7.48
N HIS A 547 15.01 -5.28 -8.26
CA HIS A 547 15.30 -6.52 -8.96
C HIS A 547 16.76 -6.52 -9.42
N ALA A 548 17.18 -7.69 -9.91
CA ALA A 548 18.47 -7.95 -10.50
C ALA A 548 18.74 -7.10 -11.75
N LYS A 549 19.99 -6.66 -11.94
CA LYS A 549 20.35 -5.70 -13.02
C LYS A 549 21.15 -6.30 -14.18
N TRP A 550 21.36 -7.62 -14.23
CA TRP A 550 22.11 -8.26 -15.31
C TRP A 550 21.38 -8.22 -16.67
N TYR A 551 22.11 -8.52 -17.75
CA TYR A 551 21.54 -8.51 -19.09
C TYR A 551 20.43 -9.57 -19.21
N GLY A 552 19.20 -9.14 -19.50
CA GLY A 552 18.03 -10.03 -19.54
C GLY A 552 17.56 -10.49 -18.16
N ALA A 553 17.91 -9.74 -17.10
CA ALA A 553 17.49 -10.06 -15.75
C ALA A 553 15.97 -10.25 -15.64
N PRO A 554 15.52 -11.22 -14.82
CA PRO A 554 14.12 -11.43 -14.54
C PRO A 554 13.43 -10.14 -14.10
N ALA A 555 12.18 -9.97 -14.55
CA ALA A 555 11.34 -8.89 -14.07
C ALA A 555 11.17 -8.96 -12.53
N PRO A 556 10.87 -7.82 -11.89
CA PRO A 556 10.37 -7.82 -10.53
C PRO A 556 9.23 -8.83 -10.36
N VAL A 557 9.30 -9.63 -9.30
CA VAL A 557 8.24 -10.59 -8.96
C VAL A 557 6.96 -9.86 -8.57
N PHE A 558 5.82 -10.53 -8.72
CA PHE A 558 4.52 -9.92 -8.45
C PHE A 558 3.48 -10.92 -7.94
N ALA A 559 2.42 -10.40 -7.31
CA ALA A 559 1.22 -11.13 -6.96
C ALA A 559 -0.01 -10.36 -7.49
N ALA A 560 -1.00 -11.12 -7.96
CA ALA A 560 -2.24 -10.59 -8.48
C ALA A 560 -3.36 -11.65 -8.29
N PRO A 561 -4.63 -11.23 -8.12
CA PRO A 561 -5.77 -12.14 -8.15
C PRO A 561 -5.89 -12.82 -9.51
N ASP A 562 -6.35 -14.08 -9.52
CA ASP A 562 -6.56 -14.79 -10.79
C ASP A 562 -7.59 -14.06 -11.66
N ALA A 563 -8.63 -13.48 -11.06
CA ALA A 563 -9.64 -12.70 -11.76
C ALA A 563 -9.05 -11.51 -12.55
N VAL A 564 -7.98 -10.88 -12.06
CA VAL A 564 -7.28 -9.78 -12.76
C VAL A 564 -6.55 -10.33 -13.99
N LEU A 565 -5.81 -11.42 -13.81
CA LEU A 565 -5.01 -12.00 -14.89
C LEU A 565 -5.91 -12.67 -15.95
N GLU A 566 -7.02 -13.30 -15.56
CA GLU A 566 -8.02 -13.86 -16.48
C GLU A 566 -8.69 -12.78 -17.32
N GLU A 567 -9.12 -11.66 -16.71
CA GLU A 567 -9.71 -10.53 -17.44
C GLU A 567 -8.77 -9.99 -18.53
N GLN A 568 -7.46 -10.00 -18.27
CA GLN A 568 -6.42 -9.58 -19.21
C GLN A 568 -5.98 -10.69 -20.19
N GLY A 569 -6.51 -11.91 -20.07
CA GLY A 569 -6.13 -13.05 -20.92
C GLY A 569 -4.70 -13.56 -20.68
N LEU A 570 -4.17 -13.36 -19.47
CA LEU A 570 -2.79 -13.66 -19.09
C LEU A 570 -2.61 -15.06 -18.45
N LEU A 571 -3.70 -15.81 -18.26
CA LEU A 571 -3.65 -17.19 -17.75
C LEU A 571 -3.85 -18.22 -18.86
N VAL A 572 -3.10 -19.33 -18.79
CA VAL A 572 -3.30 -20.52 -19.62
C VAL A 572 -3.62 -21.69 -18.69
N ASN A 573 -4.86 -22.19 -18.75
CA ASN A 573 -5.38 -23.23 -17.84
C ASN A 573 -5.24 -22.87 -16.34
N GLY A 574 -5.45 -21.60 -15.98
CA GLY A 574 -5.32 -21.12 -14.60
C GLY A 574 -3.87 -20.94 -14.12
N HIS A 575 -2.90 -20.93 -15.04
CA HIS A 575 -1.49 -20.80 -14.72
C HIS A 575 -0.86 -19.60 -15.41
N VAL A 576 0.04 -18.92 -14.70
CA VAL A 576 0.91 -17.91 -15.30
C VAL A 576 2.05 -18.58 -16.09
N GLY A 577 2.71 -17.81 -16.94
CA GLY A 577 3.86 -18.30 -17.69
C GLY A 577 5.18 -17.95 -17.01
N ARG A 578 6.17 -17.49 -17.75
CA ARG A 578 7.53 -17.25 -17.26
C ARG A 578 8.15 -15.99 -17.83
N TRP A 579 9.23 -15.53 -17.22
CA TRP A 579 10.14 -14.60 -17.87
C TRP A 579 11.06 -15.33 -18.83
N THR A 580 11.27 -14.77 -20.02
CA THR A 580 12.40 -15.17 -20.87
C THR A 580 13.45 -14.08 -20.87
N ASN A 581 14.73 -14.43 -20.81
CA ASN A 581 15.85 -13.51 -21.00
C ASN A 581 16.19 -13.27 -22.49
N ASN A 582 15.44 -13.88 -23.40
CA ASN A 582 15.61 -13.71 -24.85
C ASN A 582 15.18 -12.31 -25.32
N GLY A 583 15.56 -11.98 -26.56
CA GLY A 583 15.22 -10.71 -27.19
C GLY A 583 16.20 -9.58 -26.87
N HIS A 584 15.90 -8.40 -27.41
CA HIS A 584 16.71 -7.20 -27.20
C HIS A 584 15.81 -5.96 -27.23
N CYS A 585 15.97 -5.09 -26.25
CA CYS A 585 15.29 -3.81 -26.21
C CYS A 585 16.11 -2.78 -26.97
N ASN A 586 15.60 -2.35 -28.13
CA ASN A 586 16.28 -1.34 -28.98
C ASN A 586 16.43 0.02 -28.27
N VAL A 587 15.53 0.32 -27.33
CA VAL A 587 15.60 1.49 -26.45
C VAL A 587 15.59 0.98 -25.02
N VAL A 588 16.60 1.34 -24.25
CA VAL A 588 16.67 1.04 -22.82
C VAL A 588 15.85 2.10 -22.08
N PRO A 589 14.81 1.72 -21.32
CA PRO A 589 13.98 2.69 -20.62
C PRO A 589 14.76 3.36 -19.48
N ASP A 590 14.75 4.69 -19.42
CA ASP A 590 15.23 5.49 -18.29
C ASP A 590 14.12 5.81 -17.30
N LYS A 591 12.86 5.64 -17.71
CA LYS A 591 11.63 5.83 -16.92
C LYS A 591 10.64 4.70 -17.20
N ILE A 592 9.72 4.48 -16.26
CA ILE A 592 8.61 3.53 -16.38
C ILE A 592 7.32 4.16 -15.84
N ASP A 593 6.18 3.62 -16.27
CA ASP A 593 4.88 3.99 -15.72
C ASP A 593 4.70 3.31 -14.35
N THR A 594 4.83 4.08 -13.28
CA THR A 594 4.71 3.61 -11.90
C THR A 594 3.27 3.45 -11.44
N SER A 595 2.28 3.97 -12.18
CA SER A 595 0.85 3.73 -11.89
C SER A 595 0.44 2.31 -12.26
N LYS A 596 1.17 1.69 -13.20
CA LYS A 596 0.96 0.31 -13.64
C LYS A 596 1.73 -0.69 -12.80
N GLN A 597 1.10 -1.82 -12.54
CA GLN A 597 1.76 -3.01 -12.01
C GLN A 597 2.75 -3.57 -13.04
N VAL A 598 3.74 -4.36 -12.59
CA VAL A 598 4.83 -4.81 -13.46
C VAL A 598 4.32 -5.61 -14.67
N TRP A 599 3.22 -6.36 -14.52
CA TRP A 599 2.59 -7.15 -15.58
C TRP A 599 1.72 -6.34 -16.56
N GLU A 600 1.37 -5.10 -16.22
CA GLU A 600 0.57 -4.19 -17.07
C GLU A 600 1.44 -3.27 -17.94
N ARG A 601 2.75 -3.27 -17.71
CA ARG A 601 3.70 -2.40 -18.42
C ARG A 601 4.02 -2.96 -19.81
N ASP A 602 4.24 -2.04 -20.74
CA ASP A 602 4.58 -2.39 -22.12
C ASP A 602 5.88 -3.21 -22.21
N GLU A 603 5.99 -4.02 -23.27
CA GLU A 603 7.24 -4.72 -23.60
C GLU A 603 8.43 -3.75 -23.65
N CYS A 604 9.58 -4.20 -23.13
CA CYS A 604 10.79 -3.38 -22.97
C CYS A 604 10.64 -2.12 -22.09
N LYS A 605 9.56 -2.02 -21.29
CA LYS A 605 9.34 -0.96 -20.28
C LYS A 605 8.94 -1.52 -18.91
N ILE A 606 9.32 -2.76 -18.63
CA ILE A 606 8.96 -3.47 -17.39
C ILE A 606 9.68 -2.84 -16.19
N TYR A 607 10.95 -2.46 -16.37
CA TYR A 607 11.76 -1.81 -15.35
C TYR A 607 12.81 -0.87 -15.99
N VAL A 608 13.28 0.12 -15.22
CA VAL A 608 14.33 1.05 -15.66
C VAL A 608 15.63 0.28 -15.93
N GLY A 609 16.23 0.51 -17.10
CA GLY A 609 17.46 -0.16 -17.51
C GLY A 609 17.27 -1.51 -18.19
N GLN A 610 16.03 -1.90 -18.55
CA GLN A 610 15.76 -3.16 -19.25
C GLN A 610 16.47 -3.22 -20.62
N LYS A 611 17.32 -4.23 -20.80
CA LYS A 611 18.11 -4.45 -22.03
C LYS A 611 17.60 -5.61 -22.88
N ALA A 612 16.90 -6.55 -22.27
CA ALA A 612 16.37 -7.74 -22.90
C ALA A 612 15.30 -8.36 -21.99
N GLY A 613 14.66 -9.40 -22.49
CA GLY A 613 13.67 -10.19 -21.80
C GLY A 613 12.26 -9.62 -21.84
N THR A 614 11.29 -10.51 -21.68
CA THR A 614 9.85 -10.21 -21.75
C THR A 614 9.06 -11.30 -21.02
N PHE A 615 7.82 -10.99 -20.64
CA PHE A 615 6.88 -11.97 -20.11
C PHE A 615 6.36 -12.88 -21.24
N LEU A 616 6.38 -14.18 -21.01
CA LEU A 616 5.71 -15.17 -21.85
C LEU A 616 4.55 -15.77 -21.05
N TRP A 617 3.32 -15.53 -21.48
CA TRP A 617 2.10 -16.02 -20.83
C TRP A 617 1.68 -17.38 -21.40
N ASP A 618 2.54 -18.40 -21.20
CA ASP A 618 2.43 -19.74 -21.80
C ASP A 618 1.97 -20.83 -20.82
N GLY A 619 1.62 -20.48 -19.58
CA GLY A 619 1.23 -21.42 -18.52
C GLY A 619 2.38 -22.27 -17.96
N SER A 620 3.63 -21.96 -18.33
CA SER A 620 4.80 -22.77 -17.96
C SER A 620 5.16 -22.74 -16.48
N SER A 621 4.61 -21.80 -15.67
CA SER A 621 4.77 -21.86 -14.22
C SER A 621 4.00 -23.01 -13.58
N GLN A 622 2.98 -23.56 -14.25
CA GLN A 622 2.09 -24.61 -13.72
C GLN A 622 1.36 -24.24 -12.42
N GLU A 623 1.39 -22.97 -12.04
CA GLU A 623 0.80 -22.42 -10.82
C GLU A 623 0.30 -21.00 -11.09
N SER A 624 -0.59 -20.52 -10.22
CA SER A 624 -1.07 -19.13 -10.15
C SER A 624 -0.12 -18.30 -9.25
N VAL A 625 -0.28 -16.97 -9.29
CA VAL A 625 0.34 -16.02 -8.34
C VAL A 625 -0.66 -15.41 -7.34
N GLU A 626 -1.91 -15.90 -7.31
CA GLU A 626 -2.93 -15.48 -6.36
C GLU A 626 -2.57 -15.87 -4.93
N GLY A 627 -2.74 -14.94 -3.98
CA GLY A 627 -2.43 -15.19 -2.57
C GLY A 627 -0.93 -15.26 -2.25
N CYS A 628 -0.07 -14.96 -3.22
CA CYS A 628 1.37 -14.82 -3.05
C CYS A 628 1.68 -13.43 -2.45
N GLY A 629 2.88 -12.87 -2.69
CA GLY A 629 3.23 -11.55 -2.14
C GLY A 629 4.18 -11.58 -0.94
N TRP A 630 4.60 -12.78 -0.49
CA TRP A 630 5.39 -12.99 0.72
C TRP A 630 6.86 -13.32 0.47
N TRP A 631 7.39 -12.92 -0.69
CA TRP A 631 8.81 -13.04 -1.04
C TRP A 631 9.71 -12.19 -0.12
N GLY A 632 11.01 -12.48 -0.16
CA GLY A 632 12.01 -11.82 0.67
C GLY A 632 12.05 -10.30 0.47
N ARG A 633 11.97 -9.54 1.57
CA ARG A 633 12.10 -8.09 1.56
C ARG A 633 13.05 -7.56 2.63
N GLY A 634 13.66 -6.42 2.36
CA GLY A 634 14.59 -5.77 3.28
C GLY A 634 15.94 -6.48 3.34
N VAL A 635 16.81 -6.00 4.22
CA VAL A 635 18.25 -6.28 4.19
C VAL A 635 18.61 -7.76 4.47
N ILE A 636 17.75 -8.50 5.16
CA ILE A 636 17.92 -9.93 5.45
C ILE A 636 16.86 -10.83 4.79
N GLN A 637 16.11 -10.28 3.82
CA GLN A 637 15.07 -11.02 3.08
C GLN A 637 13.99 -11.63 4.00
N THR A 638 13.33 -10.78 4.79
CA THR A 638 12.14 -11.17 5.58
C THR A 638 11.12 -11.83 4.64
N THR A 639 10.82 -13.11 4.87
CA THR A 639 10.06 -13.96 3.92
C THR A 639 8.94 -14.71 4.64
N GLY A 640 7.76 -14.81 4.02
CA GLY A 640 6.64 -15.62 4.49
C GLY A 640 5.71 -14.96 5.52
N ARG A 641 4.44 -15.40 5.54
CA ARG A 641 3.36 -14.76 6.32
C ARG A 641 3.66 -14.61 7.80
N GLN A 642 4.27 -15.62 8.42
CA GLN A 642 4.65 -15.57 9.83
C GLN A 642 5.63 -14.43 10.16
N ASN A 643 6.65 -14.24 9.34
CA ASN A 643 7.69 -13.24 9.60
C ASN A 643 7.16 -11.82 9.38
N PHE A 644 6.43 -11.59 8.29
CA PHE A 644 5.75 -10.32 8.05
C PHE A 644 4.71 -10.02 9.13
N GLY A 645 3.96 -11.02 9.58
CA GLY A 645 2.93 -10.82 10.58
C GLY A 645 3.49 -10.56 11.97
N THR A 646 4.59 -11.22 12.33
CA THR A 646 5.32 -10.93 13.57
C THR A 646 5.87 -9.49 13.54
N LEU A 647 6.48 -9.09 12.42
CA LEU A 647 6.91 -7.70 12.21
C LEU A 647 5.74 -6.73 12.35
N ASN A 648 4.61 -7.01 11.70
CA ASN A 648 3.41 -6.17 11.73
C ASN A 648 2.77 -6.07 13.11
N HIS A 649 2.80 -7.14 13.89
CA HIS A 649 2.28 -7.14 15.26
C HIS A 649 3.05 -6.18 16.17
N TYR A 650 4.38 -6.18 16.08
CA TYR A 650 5.20 -5.39 16.99
C TYR A 650 5.59 -4.00 16.49
N LEU A 651 5.60 -3.77 15.17
CA LEU A 651 6.02 -2.49 14.60
C LEU A 651 4.91 -1.73 13.87
N GLY A 652 3.96 -2.46 13.28
CA GLY A 652 2.89 -1.90 12.45
C GLY A 652 1.53 -1.93 13.14
N ARG A 653 0.46 -1.91 12.33
CA ARG A 653 -0.92 -2.13 12.78
C ARG A 653 -1.16 -3.62 12.99
N SER A 654 -1.07 -4.06 14.24
CA SER A 654 -1.25 -5.47 14.60
C SER A 654 -2.49 -6.10 13.97
N HIS A 655 -2.30 -7.30 13.44
CA HIS A 655 -3.35 -8.14 12.83
C HIS A 655 -3.84 -9.25 13.75
N VAL A 656 -3.18 -9.43 14.90
CA VAL A 656 -3.45 -10.50 15.87
C VAL A 656 -4.76 -10.24 16.57
N ASP A 657 -5.57 -11.28 16.74
CA ASP A 657 -6.84 -11.21 17.46
C ASP A 657 -6.59 -10.86 18.93
N PRO A 658 -7.10 -9.71 19.44
CA PRO A 658 -6.97 -9.31 20.84
C PRO A 658 -7.45 -10.36 21.84
N ALA A 659 -8.40 -11.22 21.46
CA ALA A 659 -8.88 -12.28 22.34
C ALA A 659 -7.84 -13.37 22.61
N THR A 660 -6.82 -13.51 21.76
CA THR A 660 -5.76 -14.52 21.89
C THR A 660 -4.59 -14.08 22.77
N ILE A 661 -4.52 -12.79 23.11
CA ILE A 661 -3.44 -12.22 23.93
C ILE A 661 -3.38 -12.92 25.30
N GLY A 662 -2.18 -13.34 25.70
CA GLY A 662 -1.91 -14.07 26.94
C GLY A 662 -2.20 -15.58 26.87
N GLN A 663 -2.76 -16.09 25.77
CA GLN A 663 -2.96 -17.51 25.57
C GLN A 663 -1.70 -18.17 24.99
N THR A 664 -1.45 -19.43 25.34
CA THR A 664 -0.42 -20.25 24.70
C THR A 664 -1.04 -21.02 23.54
N ILE A 665 -0.64 -20.66 22.31
CA ILE A 665 -1.07 -21.30 21.07
C ILE A 665 0.17 -21.93 20.44
N ASP A 666 0.14 -23.24 20.20
CA ASP A 666 1.22 -23.99 19.56
C ASP A 666 2.59 -23.81 20.23
N GLY A 667 2.59 -23.77 21.58
CA GLY A 667 3.79 -23.62 22.39
C GLY A 667 4.30 -22.18 22.51
N VAL A 668 3.65 -21.21 21.85
CA VAL A 668 4.00 -19.78 21.92
C VAL A 668 2.91 -19.03 22.70
N THR A 669 3.31 -18.31 23.75
CA THR A 669 2.41 -17.37 24.42
C THR A 669 2.28 -16.12 23.58
N VAL A 670 1.05 -15.78 23.20
CA VAL A 670 0.76 -14.59 22.38
C VAL A 670 0.90 -13.35 23.25
N GLU A 671 1.81 -12.45 22.87
CA GLU A 671 2.08 -11.20 23.57
C GLU A 671 1.19 -10.08 23.03
N ALA A 672 0.95 -9.07 23.88
CA ALA A 672 0.24 -7.87 23.45
C ALA A 672 1.11 -7.03 22.50
N PRO A 673 0.53 -6.38 21.48
CA PRO A 673 1.28 -5.44 20.66
C PRO A 673 1.66 -4.20 21.50
N PRO A 674 2.69 -3.44 21.12
CA PRO A 674 2.97 -2.15 21.74
C PRO A 674 1.76 -1.21 21.63
N VAL A 675 1.49 -0.44 22.68
CA VAL A 675 0.38 0.54 22.69
C VAL A 675 0.60 1.65 21.65
N ASN A 676 1.88 1.98 21.36
CA ASN A 676 2.26 2.99 20.38
C ASN A 676 3.38 2.42 19.47
N PRO A 677 3.05 1.55 18.50
CA PRO A 677 4.02 0.97 17.58
C PRO A 677 4.72 2.04 16.75
N LEU A 678 6.02 1.84 16.52
CA LEU A 678 6.90 2.79 15.84
C LEU A 678 6.40 3.20 14.45
N TYR A 679 5.80 2.24 13.73
CA TYR A 679 5.27 2.39 12.38
C TYR A 679 3.77 2.09 12.34
N SER A 680 3.03 2.61 13.32
CA SER A 680 1.57 2.43 13.43
C SER A 680 0.77 3.01 12.26
N ASP A 681 1.40 3.78 11.37
CA ASP A 681 0.82 4.19 10.09
C ASP A 681 0.91 3.12 8.98
N LEU A 682 1.64 2.02 9.23
CA LEU A 682 1.89 0.95 8.25
C LEU A 682 1.18 -0.36 8.62
N ASP A 683 0.72 -1.09 7.61
CA ASP A 683 0.22 -2.47 7.74
C ASP A 683 0.98 -3.38 6.76
N PHE A 684 2.00 -4.07 7.28
CA PHE A 684 2.85 -4.96 6.47
C PHE A 684 2.13 -6.25 6.06
N CYS A 685 1.00 -6.61 6.70
CA CYS A 685 0.20 -7.74 6.25
C CYS A 685 -0.66 -7.37 5.04
N SER A 686 -1.17 -6.14 5.00
CA SER A 686 -1.98 -5.67 3.87
C SER A 686 -1.13 -5.15 2.71
N ASN A 687 0.07 -4.61 2.98
CA ASN A 687 1.03 -4.21 1.95
C ASN A 687 2.48 -4.53 2.40
N PRO A 688 2.97 -5.76 2.16
CA PRO A 688 4.34 -6.14 2.50
C PRO A 688 5.39 -5.33 1.72
N GLY A 689 5.02 -4.72 0.60
CA GLY A 689 5.89 -3.86 -0.21
C GLY A 689 6.37 -2.59 0.51
N LEU A 690 5.72 -2.17 1.60
CA LEU A 690 6.10 -0.98 2.38
C LEU A 690 7.55 -1.04 2.90
N ILE A 691 8.09 -2.25 3.13
CA ILE A 691 9.49 -2.44 3.54
C ILE A 691 10.48 -1.87 2.51
N CYS A 692 10.16 -1.98 1.22
CA CYS A 692 11.04 -1.59 0.12
C CYS A 692 10.61 -0.30 -0.59
N SER A 693 9.36 0.13 -0.39
CA SER A 693 8.76 1.28 -1.08
C SER A 693 8.76 2.57 -0.29
N SER A 694 8.68 2.53 1.05
CA SER A 694 8.52 3.73 1.85
C SER A 694 9.66 4.74 1.64
N GLU A 695 9.31 5.95 1.23
CA GLU A 695 10.25 7.07 1.11
C GLU A 695 10.29 7.90 2.40
N LYS A 696 9.21 7.87 3.21
CA LYS A 696 9.14 8.50 4.53
C LYS A 696 9.96 7.75 5.58
N ASN A 697 9.94 6.42 5.56
CA ASN A 697 10.56 5.55 6.56
C ASN A 697 11.57 4.60 5.89
N LYS A 698 12.64 5.16 5.30
CA LYS A 698 13.63 4.41 4.51
C LYS A 698 14.38 3.37 5.34
N GLU A 699 14.51 3.61 6.64
CA GLU A 699 15.16 2.74 7.60
C GLU A 699 14.42 1.40 7.82
N ILE A 700 13.13 1.28 7.42
CA ILE A 700 12.36 0.04 7.60
C ILE A 700 13.01 -1.15 6.93
N LYS A 701 13.65 -0.95 5.76
CA LYS A 701 14.37 -2.03 5.06
C LYS A 701 15.51 -2.61 5.91
N TRP A 702 16.09 -1.82 6.81
CA TRP A 702 17.08 -2.25 7.80
C TRP A 702 16.42 -2.83 9.04
N ILE A 703 15.37 -2.19 9.55
CA ILE A 703 14.65 -2.64 10.74
C ILE A 703 14.06 -4.03 10.57
N ALA A 704 13.56 -4.38 9.40
CA ALA A 704 13.08 -5.74 9.14
C ALA A 704 14.17 -6.80 9.42
N GLY A 705 15.42 -6.50 9.07
CA GLY A 705 16.57 -7.36 9.37
C GLY A 705 17.06 -7.27 10.81
N LEU A 706 17.10 -6.06 11.38
CA LEU A 706 17.49 -5.86 12.78
C LEU A 706 16.49 -6.52 13.74
N PHE A 707 15.19 -6.50 13.41
CA PHE A 707 14.14 -7.17 14.16
C PHE A 707 14.40 -8.68 14.23
N TYR A 708 14.69 -9.31 13.08
CA TYR A 708 15.11 -10.72 13.05
C TYR A 708 16.39 -10.93 13.86
N TRP A 709 17.38 -10.04 13.74
CA TRP A 709 18.64 -10.14 14.46
C TRP A 709 18.44 -10.16 15.99
N VAL A 710 17.64 -9.24 16.53
CA VAL A 710 17.45 -9.14 17.99
C VAL A 710 16.57 -10.27 18.54
N THR A 711 15.64 -10.80 17.74
CA THR A 711 14.69 -11.83 18.18
C THR A 711 15.17 -13.26 17.92
N SER A 712 16.07 -13.46 16.96
CA SER A 712 16.50 -14.81 16.53
C SER A 712 18.00 -15.05 16.69
N VAL A 713 18.85 -14.03 16.51
CA VAL A 713 20.32 -14.19 16.56
C VAL A 713 20.86 -13.83 17.93
N GLN A 714 20.57 -12.62 18.44
CA GLN A 714 21.02 -12.20 19.77
C GLN A 714 20.28 -12.94 20.90
N ALA A 715 19.03 -13.33 20.64
CA ALA A 715 18.19 -14.10 21.55
C ALA A 715 18.26 -15.62 21.28
N TYR A 716 19.16 -16.10 20.41
CA TYR A 716 19.28 -17.52 20.12
C TYR A 716 19.45 -18.34 21.41
N SER A 717 18.63 -19.37 21.54
CA SER A 717 18.67 -20.34 22.63
C SER A 717 18.38 -21.72 22.07
N ASN A 718 19.14 -22.71 22.54
CA ASN A 718 18.95 -24.11 22.20
C ASN A 718 18.91 -24.95 23.47
N GLU A 719 18.06 -24.53 24.43
CA GLU A 719 17.96 -25.17 25.75
C GLU A 719 17.69 -26.68 25.61
N GLY A 720 18.58 -27.50 26.18
CA GLY A 720 18.52 -28.95 26.12
C GLY A 720 18.95 -29.60 24.81
N GLY A 721 19.43 -28.82 23.83
CA GLY A 721 19.99 -29.33 22.57
C GLY A 721 21.52 -29.19 22.47
N ASP A 722 22.05 -29.43 21.27
CA ASP A 722 23.50 -29.52 21.00
C ASP A 722 24.25 -28.18 21.20
N TYR A 723 23.53 -27.05 21.21
CA TYR A 723 24.09 -25.70 21.34
C TYR A 723 23.61 -24.96 22.60
N ALA A 724 23.22 -25.70 23.65
CA ALA A 724 22.64 -25.12 24.87
C ALA A 724 23.55 -24.10 25.58
N ASP A 725 24.87 -24.27 25.47
CA ASP A 725 25.87 -23.38 26.10
C ASP A 725 26.21 -22.15 25.24
N TRP A 726 25.76 -22.11 23.98
CA TRP A 726 26.06 -21.00 23.08
C TRP A 726 25.27 -19.76 23.48
N ASN A 727 25.96 -18.63 23.59
CA ASN A 727 25.32 -17.35 23.88
C ASN A 727 25.98 -16.22 23.10
N TYR A 728 25.17 -15.47 22.33
CA TYR A 728 25.63 -14.40 21.46
C TYR A 728 26.57 -13.41 22.17
N TYR A 729 26.20 -12.96 23.37
CA TYR A 729 26.96 -11.95 24.10
C TYR A 729 28.30 -12.49 24.59
N ASN A 730 28.34 -13.74 25.04
CA ASN A 730 29.56 -14.39 25.49
C ASN A 730 30.53 -14.63 24.33
N GLU A 731 30.04 -15.11 23.18
CA GLU A 731 30.88 -15.35 22.01
C GLU A 731 31.41 -14.05 21.40
N LEU A 732 30.60 -12.99 21.35
CA LEU A 732 31.07 -11.66 20.94
C LEU A 732 32.16 -11.14 21.89
N LYS A 733 31.93 -11.22 23.20
CA LYS A 733 32.92 -10.83 24.22
C LYS A 733 34.21 -11.65 24.09
N LYS A 734 34.11 -12.97 23.86
CA LYS A 734 35.26 -13.86 23.63
C LYS A 734 36.05 -13.45 22.39
N TYR A 735 35.38 -13.15 21.28
CA TYR A 735 36.04 -12.66 20.07
C TYR A 735 36.83 -11.37 20.32
N VAL A 736 36.23 -10.38 21.00
CA VAL A 736 36.91 -9.14 21.36
C VAL A 736 38.07 -9.36 22.33
N ASN A 737 37.88 -10.16 23.37
CA ASN A 737 38.91 -10.47 24.37
C ASN A 737 40.08 -11.27 23.79
N SER A 738 39.86 -12.01 22.70
CA SER A 738 40.90 -12.71 21.93
C SER A 738 41.71 -11.79 21.00
N GLY A 739 41.47 -10.48 21.05
CA GLY A 739 42.15 -9.50 20.18
C GLY A 739 41.63 -9.50 18.75
N LEU A 740 40.33 -9.80 18.55
CA LEU A 740 39.68 -9.86 17.23
C LEU A 740 40.28 -10.93 16.30
N THR A 741 40.65 -12.08 16.87
CA THR A 741 41.35 -13.15 16.15
C THR A 741 40.39 -14.28 15.74
N GLY A 742 40.49 -14.74 14.49
CA GLY A 742 39.74 -15.90 13.99
C GLY A 742 38.32 -15.60 13.48
N THR A 743 37.57 -16.65 13.11
CA THR A 743 36.25 -16.54 12.45
C THR A 743 35.10 -17.20 13.19
N GLU A 744 35.34 -17.89 14.30
CA GLU A 744 34.34 -18.69 15.03
C GLU A 744 33.04 -17.89 15.28
N PHE A 745 33.15 -16.69 15.87
CA PHE A 745 31.97 -15.86 16.14
C PHE A 745 31.16 -15.50 14.88
N ILE A 746 31.82 -15.15 13.76
CA ILE A 746 31.10 -14.79 12.53
C ILE A 746 30.52 -16.03 11.83
N ASP A 747 31.18 -17.17 11.94
CA ASP A 747 30.72 -18.44 11.38
C ASP A 747 29.45 -18.92 12.10
N ASP A 748 29.44 -18.82 13.43
CA ASP A 748 28.29 -19.15 14.27
C ASP A 748 27.07 -18.30 13.91
N VAL A 749 27.20 -16.97 13.91
CA VAL A 749 26.04 -16.10 13.58
C VAL A 749 25.60 -16.26 12.13
N SER A 750 26.53 -16.56 11.20
CA SER A 750 26.18 -16.89 9.81
C SER A 750 25.39 -18.20 9.71
N GLY A 751 25.74 -19.18 10.54
CA GLY A 751 24.99 -20.41 10.76
C GLY A 751 23.56 -20.13 11.23
N ILE A 752 23.40 -19.29 12.25
CA ILE A 752 22.06 -18.97 12.78
C ILE A 752 21.21 -18.33 11.68
N VAL A 753 21.75 -17.32 10.97
CA VAL A 753 21.02 -16.60 9.91
C VAL A 753 20.62 -17.52 8.75
N ASN A 754 21.55 -18.34 8.25
CA ASN A 754 21.31 -19.11 7.02
C ASN A 754 20.70 -20.50 7.26
N ARG A 755 20.95 -21.09 8.44
CA ARG A 755 20.69 -22.51 8.71
C ARG A 755 20.01 -22.78 10.06
N GLY A 756 19.92 -21.79 10.95
CA GLY A 756 19.23 -21.89 12.24
C GLY A 756 20.04 -22.53 13.38
N CYS A 757 21.36 -22.65 13.23
CA CYS A 757 22.24 -23.15 14.31
C CYS A 757 23.60 -22.43 14.29
N PRO A 758 24.31 -22.27 15.43
CA PRO A 758 25.61 -21.63 15.47
C PRO A 758 26.74 -22.56 15.02
N ASP A 759 26.69 -22.99 13.75
CA ASP A 759 27.75 -23.76 13.10
C ASP A 759 27.79 -23.42 11.60
N SER A 760 28.99 -23.56 11.02
CA SER A 760 29.23 -23.60 9.58
C SER A 760 28.45 -24.72 8.85
N THR A 761 28.10 -25.80 9.56
CA THR A 761 27.33 -26.93 9.03
C THR A 761 26.24 -27.35 10.01
N CYS A 762 24.99 -27.07 9.67
CA CYS A 762 23.84 -27.50 10.46
C CYS A 762 23.20 -28.77 9.88
N SER A 763 22.25 -29.37 10.60
CA SER A 763 21.41 -30.47 10.09
C SER A 763 20.61 -30.09 8.84
N THR A 764 20.38 -28.79 8.64
CA THR A 764 19.72 -28.19 7.47
C THR A 764 20.68 -27.92 6.30
N GLY A 765 21.99 -28.16 6.46
CA GLY A 765 23.03 -28.04 5.42
C GLY A 765 24.13 -27.02 5.73
N ASP A 766 25.07 -26.88 4.79
CA ASP A 766 26.25 -25.99 4.90
C ASP A 766 25.88 -24.52 4.73
N VAL A 767 26.49 -23.62 5.51
CA VAL A 767 26.27 -22.18 5.36
C VAL A 767 26.65 -21.70 3.95
N HIS A 768 25.69 -21.08 3.26
CA HIS A 768 25.92 -20.53 1.93
C HIS A 768 26.86 -19.32 1.97
N ASN A 769 27.91 -19.35 1.15
CA ASN A 769 28.91 -18.29 0.97
C ASN A 769 29.56 -17.83 2.29
N ILE A 770 29.96 -18.79 3.14
CA ILE A 770 30.58 -18.49 4.43
C ILE A 770 31.86 -17.65 4.31
N LYS A 771 32.68 -17.88 3.28
CA LYS A 771 33.93 -17.14 3.06
C LYS A 771 33.67 -15.67 2.72
N GLU A 772 32.65 -15.41 1.93
CA GLU A 772 32.22 -14.05 1.58
C GLU A 772 31.69 -13.33 2.82
N ARG A 773 30.92 -14.01 3.69
CA ARG A 773 30.46 -13.44 4.98
C ARG A 773 31.64 -13.09 5.89
N GLN A 774 32.63 -13.98 6.02
CA GLN A 774 33.88 -13.72 6.75
C GLN A 774 34.63 -12.50 6.19
N ALA A 775 34.75 -12.40 4.86
CA ALA A 775 35.42 -11.30 4.20
C ALA A 775 34.67 -9.97 4.42
N ASN A 776 33.34 -9.97 4.34
CA ASN A 776 32.52 -8.79 4.62
C ASN A 776 32.67 -8.35 6.08
N PHE A 777 32.66 -9.28 7.04
CA PHE A 777 32.87 -8.97 8.45
C PHE A 777 34.22 -8.30 8.69
N LYS A 778 35.29 -8.86 8.14
CA LYS A 778 36.63 -8.28 8.20
C LYS A 778 36.67 -6.87 7.60
N LEU A 779 36.06 -6.69 6.43
CA LEU A 779 36.00 -5.40 5.74
C LEU A 779 35.30 -4.34 6.61
N VAL A 780 34.11 -4.63 7.14
CA VAL A 780 33.36 -3.67 7.95
C VAL A 780 34.11 -3.32 9.23
N LEU A 781 34.72 -4.29 9.92
CA LEU A 781 35.57 -4.01 11.09
C LEU A 781 36.70 -3.04 10.74
N GLN A 782 37.38 -3.24 9.62
CA GLN A 782 38.44 -2.35 9.14
C GLN A 782 37.91 -0.96 8.80
N LYS A 783 36.74 -0.85 8.16
CA LYS A 783 36.11 0.44 7.84
C LYS A 783 35.65 1.19 9.08
N LEU A 784 35.29 0.48 10.14
CA LEU A 784 34.99 1.06 11.45
C LEU A 784 36.26 1.32 12.29
N GLY A 785 37.45 1.15 11.73
CA GLY A 785 38.73 1.48 12.37
C GLY A 785 39.25 0.44 13.37
N LEU A 786 38.81 -0.82 13.25
CA LEU A 786 39.35 -1.96 14.01
C LEU A 786 40.37 -2.75 13.17
N ASN A 787 41.17 -3.58 13.83
CA ASN A 787 42.23 -4.37 13.17
C ASN A 787 42.05 -5.88 13.41
N PRO A 788 41.06 -6.53 12.75
CA PRO A 788 40.82 -7.98 12.89
C PRO A 788 42.00 -8.82 12.39
N GLN A 789 42.36 -9.87 13.14
CA GLN A 789 43.50 -10.76 12.85
C GLN A 789 43.08 -12.09 12.22
#